data_AF-A0A7I8K214-F1
#
_entry.id   AF-A0A7I8K214-F1
#
_cell.length_a   1.000
_cell.length_b   1.000
_cell.length_c   1.000
_cell.angle_alpha   90.00
_cell.angle_beta   90.00
_cell.angle_gamma   90.00
#
_symmetry.space_group_name_H-M   'P 1'
#
loop_
_entity.id
_entity.type
_entity.pdbx_description
1 polymer ?
#
loop_
_entity_poly.entity_id
_entity_poly.type
_entity_poly.pdbx_seq_one_letter_code
_entity_poly.pdbx_strand_id
1 'polypeptide(L)'
;MTSLSMSVALNGGEGCRFLSGSHFFTKIDFNVSDLSNSLCKAFYGVRLNHLERYRVRRRCRFCVFSRIRKGQKHEYPWPGDIDPNLRSGHLNYLSHFKPLAEKPKPVTLDFEKPLVDLEKKIIDVRKMADETGLDFSDQINSLENKYQQALKDLYTHLTPIQRLSIARHPNRPTFLDHILNITDKWVELHGDRSGYDDPAIVTGIGSMGGKRYMFMGHQKGRNTKENIQRNFGMPTPHGYRKALRMMKYADHHGFPIVTFIDTPGAFADLKSEELGQGEAIAQNLRTMFGLKVPIITVVIGEGGSGGALAIGCSNKLFMLENSVFYVASPEACAAILWKSSKAAPKAAEKLKITSTELCKLKIADEVIPEPLGGAHTDPAWTSQQIKLAVIKAVEELSGLDTEGLLSHRHHKFRQLGGFIEADTVEPERKRSMKKKEAGIVQTTAELEAEIENLKKKARESKGSKPPGPTISDEVMENLRREVDKEMTEAFISMGLQEKLEAIKMELSKSSTASESALSPNVKERADKLAQEFNLALSRPGSYLGLKQKLETLTEASRLLEQQAKGESLKREINARLQEQMKGRMEILRMAREKVTRGEQLDESLTEEVETAKEELKEMLKSAKLEVIALGKKKLPSAPPDLEERIAQADLLIGEEIQRAVEAGGLREKINELKEEMKSANRERALELEKEIRERIVAVIDSEELKKKLESLTVDPQLHASPLVDNGRG
;
A
#
# COMPACT_ATOMS: atom_id res chain seq x y z
N MET A 1 -70.45 -4.08 -15.62
CA MET A 1 -71.46 -3.15 -15.08
C MET A 1 -70.94 -1.74 -15.35
N THR A 2 -71.37 -1.09 -16.44
CA THR A 2 -72.38 0.01 -16.43
C THR A 2 -71.97 1.13 -15.45
N SER A 3 -71.78 2.40 -15.79
CA SER A 3 -72.41 3.25 -16.80
C SER A 3 -71.89 4.71 -16.67
N LEU A 4 -71.92 5.47 -17.77
CA LEU A 4 -72.33 6.89 -17.92
C LEU A 4 -71.82 7.94 -16.89
N SER A 5 -70.93 8.86 -17.29
CA SER A 5 -71.18 10.20 -17.89
C SER A 5 -71.51 11.31 -16.87
N MET A 6 -70.71 12.38 -16.84
CA MET A 6 -71.13 13.74 -17.22
C MET A 6 -70.00 14.75 -16.98
N SER A 7 -69.80 15.57 -17.99
CA SER A 7 -68.99 16.78 -17.99
C SER A 7 -69.75 17.96 -17.38
N VAL A 8 -69.05 18.78 -16.60
CA VAL A 8 -69.37 20.21 -16.39
C VAL A 8 -68.06 20.98 -16.44
N ALA A 9 -68.07 22.06 -17.22
CA ALA A 9 -66.96 22.97 -17.43
C ALA A 9 -67.11 24.24 -16.57
N LEU A 10 -65.95 24.84 -16.31
CA LEU A 10 -65.62 26.26 -16.15
C LEU A 10 -65.12 26.76 -14.79
N ASN A 11 -63.89 27.28 -14.90
CA ASN A 11 -63.20 28.36 -14.19
C ASN A 11 -62.42 28.08 -12.91
N GLY A 12 -61.10 28.27 -13.03
CA GLY A 12 -60.27 28.86 -11.98
C GLY A 12 -58.85 28.28 -11.86
N GLY A 13 -57.86 28.99 -12.42
CA GLY A 13 -56.53 29.15 -11.79
C GLY A 13 -55.53 27.99 -11.83
N GLU A 14 -54.55 28.12 -12.73
CA GLU A 14 -53.11 27.85 -12.57
C GLU A 14 -52.59 26.62 -11.76
N GLY A 15 -51.73 25.83 -12.41
CA GLY A 15 -50.63 25.12 -11.73
C GLY A 15 -50.63 23.60 -11.86
N CYS A 16 -50.30 23.07 -13.05
CA CYS A 16 -50.23 21.63 -13.30
C CYS A 16 -48.89 21.02 -12.80
N ARG A 17 -48.95 20.06 -11.86
CA ARG A 17 -47.87 19.11 -11.54
C ARG A 17 -48.27 17.72 -12.03
N PHE A 18 -47.43 17.09 -12.86
CA PHE A 18 -47.57 15.69 -13.25
C PHE A 18 -46.57 14.80 -12.51
N LEU A 19 -47.09 13.70 -11.96
CA LEU A 19 -46.37 12.57 -11.39
C LEU A 19 -45.85 11.68 -12.54
N SER A 20 -44.59 11.21 -12.41
CA SER A 20 -43.96 10.27 -13.33
C SER A 20 -43.84 8.90 -12.66
N GLY A 21 -44.25 7.86 -13.39
CA GLY A 21 -43.88 6.48 -13.13
C GLY A 21 -44.04 5.69 -14.43
N SER A 22 -42.96 5.05 -14.88
CA SER A 22 -43.01 3.81 -15.68
C SER A 22 -41.61 3.29 -16.03
N HIS A 23 -41.38 2.02 -15.69
CA HIS A 23 -40.38 1.10 -16.22
C HIS A 23 -40.31 1.08 -17.75
N PHE A 24 -39.15 0.77 -18.33
CA PHE A 24 -39.04 -0.02 -19.58
C PHE A 24 -37.70 -0.76 -19.71
N PHE A 25 -37.79 -2.00 -20.20
CA PHE A 25 -36.74 -2.95 -20.57
C PHE A 25 -36.34 -2.80 -22.06
N THR A 26 -35.21 -3.44 -22.42
CA THR A 26 -34.78 -4.08 -23.71
C THR A 26 -33.61 -3.49 -24.51
N LYS A 27 -32.43 -4.14 -24.39
CA LYS A 27 -31.66 -5.00 -25.34
C LYS A 27 -31.58 -4.68 -26.87
N ILE A 28 -30.36 -4.90 -27.43
CA ILE A 28 -29.96 -5.35 -28.81
C ILE A 28 -29.87 -4.22 -29.89
N ASP A 29 -28.89 -4.06 -30.80
CA ASP A 29 -27.66 -4.75 -31.25
C ASP A 29 -26.79 -3.77 -32.09
N PHE A 30 -25.52 -4.13 -32.33
CA PHE A 30 -24.60 -3.48 -33.28
C PHE A 30 -24.86 -3.94 -34.72
N ASN A 31 -24.81 -3.02 -35.70
CA ASN A 31 -24.26 -3.33 -37.02
C ASN A 31 -23.83 -2.07 -37.80
N VAL A 32 -22.73 -2.21 -38.53
CA VAL A 32 -22.05 -1.21 -39.38
C VAL A 32 -22.40 -1.49 -40.84
N SER A 33 -22.77 -0.47 -41.62
CA SER A 33 -22.32 -0.21 -43.01
C SER A 33 -23.19 0.84 -43.75
N ASP A 34 -22.49 1.90 -44.18
CA ASP A 34 -22.48 2.54 -45.51
C ASP A 34 -23.70 3.10 -46.26
N LEU A 35 -23.38 4.24 -46.91
CA LEU A 35 -23.98 4.96 -48.04
C LEU A 35 -25.32 5.71 -47.84
N SER A 36 -25.25 7.05 -47.80
CA SER A 36 -25.34 7.83 -49.06
C SER A 36 -25.34 9.34 -48.79
N ASN A 37 -24.53 10.01 -49.62
CA ASN A 37 -24.43 11.44 -49.78
C ASN A 37 -25.71 12.07 -50.34
N SER A 38 -25.82 13.39 -50.07
CA SER A 38 -26.19 14.42 -51.05
C SER A 38 -27.60 15.05 -50.94
N LEU A 39 -27.58 16.39 -51.06
CA LEU A 39 -28.63 17.32 -51.50
C LEU A 39 -29.70 17.76 -50.48
N CYS A 40 -29.52 18.95 -49.89
CA CYS A 40 -30.06 20.19 -50.48
C CYS A 40 -29.85 21.40 -49.54
N LYS A 41 -29.11 22.40 -50.04
CA LYS A 41 -29.16 23.79 -49.60
C LYS A 41 -30.39 24.48 -50.22
N ALA A 42 -30.98 25.38 -49.44
CA ALA A 42 -31.81 26.52 -49.83
C ALA A 42 -33.16 26.26 -50.54
N PHE A 43 -34.26 26.79 -50.01
CA PHE A 43 -35.03 27.90 -50.60
C PHE A 43 -36.13 28.39 -49.65
N TYR A 44 -36.30 29.71 -49.62
CA TYR A 44 -37.37 30.46 -48.97
C TYR A 44 -38.71 30.28 -49.72
N GLY A 45 -39.82 30.34 -48.97
CA GLY A 45 -41.00 31.09 -49.39
C GLY A 45 -42.17 30.36 -50.09
N VAL A 46 -43.34 30.53 -49.46
CA VAL A 46 -44.70 30.64 -50.06
C VAL A 46 -45.55 29.37 -50.22
N ARG A 47 -46.83 29.59 -49.88
CA ARG A 47 -47.98 28.69 -49.66
C ARG A 47 -48.48 27.98 -50.92
N LEU A 48 -48.99 26.76 -50.73
CA LEU A 48 -49.88 26.05 -51.66
C LEU A 48 -51.30 25.98 -51.08
N ASN A 49 -52.28 26.40 -51.88
CA ASN A 49 -53.71 26.16 -51.68
C ASN A 49 -54.26 25.36 -52.88
N HIS A 50 -55.15 24.40 -52.60
CA HIS A 50 -55.99 23.58 -53.50
C HIS A 50 -55.28 22.52 -54.35
N LEU A 51 -55.73 21.27 -54.52
CA LEU A 51 -57.00 20.56 -54.25
C LEU A 51 -56.74 19.03 -54.11
N GLU A 52 -57.41 18.41 -53.13
CA GLU A 52 -58.13 17.10 -53.15
C GLU A 52 -57.74 15.98 -54.15
N ARG A 53 -57.73 14.67 -53.87
CA ARG A 53 -58.25 13.78 -52.80
C ARG A 53 -57.64 12.39 -53.06
N TYR A 54 -57.02 11.74 -52.07
CA TYR A 54 -57.06 10.27 -51.92
C TYR A 54 -56.89 9.92 -50.44
N ARG A 55 -57.88 9.23 -49.87
CA ARG A 55 -57.91 8.81 -48.45
C ARG A 55 -57.01 7.58 -48.25
N VAL A 56 -55.90 7.76 -47.54
CA VAL A 56 -55.26 6.69 -46.75
C VAL A 56 -54.99 7.24 -45.35
N ARG A 57 -55.52 6.55 -44.33
CA ARG A 57 -55.35 6.87 -42.90
C ARG A 57 -53.85 6.91 -42.55
N ARG A 58 -53.28 8.11 -42.42
CA ARG A 58 -51.99 8.31 -41.73
C ARG A 58 -52.25 8.38 -40.23
N ARG A 59 -51.66 7.44 -39.47
CA ARG A 59 -51.39 7.61 -38.04
C ARG A 59 -50.51 8.86 -37.89
N CYS A 60 -51.05 9.93 -37.31
CA CYS A 60 -50.24 11.04 -36.82
C CYS A 60 -49.35 10.51 -35.69
N ARG A 61 -48.07 10.24 -35.98
CA ARG A 61 -47.05 10.21 -34.94
C ARG A 61 -46.77 11.67 -34.59
N PHE A 62 -47.16 12.08 -33.38
CA PHE A 62 -46.66 13.31 -32.80
C PHE A 62 -45.14 13.13 -32.59
N CYS A 63 -44.33 13.80 -33.41
CA CYS A 63 -42.91 13.96 -33.10
C CYS A 63 -42.79 15.15 -32.14
N VAL A 64 -42.59 14.84 -30.86
CA VAL A 64 -42.13 15.83 -29.88
C VAL A 64 -40.64 16.04 -30.14
N PHE A 65 -40.29 17.19 -30.72
CA PHE A 65 -38.90 17.64 -30.70
C PHE A 65 -38.61 18.21 -29.32
N SER A 66 -38.06 17.40 -28.42
CA SER A 66 -37.43 17.92 -27.21
C SER A 66 -36.02 18.39 -27.59
N ARG A 67 -35.84 19.71 -27.70
CA ARG A 67 -34.50 20.28 -27.64
C ARG A 67 -34.00 20.02 -26.22
N ILE A 68 -32.92 19.25 -26.07
CA ILE A 68 -32.20 19.18 -24.80
C ILE A 68 -31.90 20.63 -24.42
N ARG A 69 -32.54 21.14 -23.36
CA ARG A 69 -32.09 22.40 -22.74
C ARG A 69 -30.61 22.15 -22.49
N LYS A 70 -29.72 22.97 -23.08
CA LYS A 70 -28.32 23.03 -22.65
C LYS A 70 -28.38 23.04 -21.13
N GLY A 71 -28.06 21.91 -20.49
CA GLY A 71 -27.92 21.87 -19.04
C GLY A 71 -26.99 23.01 -18.71
N GLN A 72 -27.32 23.82 -17.71
CA GLN A 72 -26.34 24.75 -17.18
C GLN A 72 -25.07 23.94 -16.95
N LYS A 73 -24.03 24.23 -17.73
CA LYS A 73 -22.70 23.64 -17.60
C LYS A 73 -22.26 24.01 -16.18
N HIS A 74 -22.48 23.10 -15.24
CA HIS A 74 -21.99 23.28 -13.88
C HIS A 74 -20.51 22.92 -13.95
N GLU A 75 -19.68 23.91 -14.27
CA GLU A 75 -18.22 23.79 -14.37
C GLU A 75 -17.55 23.53 -13.00
N TYR A 76 -18.34 23.32 -11.96
CA TYR A 76 -17.92 23.05 -10.60
C TYR A 76 -19.06 22.29 -9.88
N PRO A 77 -18.79 21.31 -9.00
CA PRO A 77 -19.83 20.45 -8.41
C PRO A 77 -20.85 21.19 -7.52
N TRP A 78 -20.71 22.51 -7.40
CA TRP A 78 -21.52 23.42 -6.59
C TRP A 78 -22.13 24.50 -7.48
N PRO A 79 -23.44 24.79 -7.38
CA PRO A 79 -24.03 25.94 -8.06
C PRO A 79 -23.40 27.24 -7.55
N GLY A 80 -23.22 28.23 -8.44
CA GLY A 80 -22.50 29.47 -8.14
C GLY A 80 -23.17 30.37 -7.09
N ASP A 81 -24.50 30.30 -6.99
CA ASP A 81 -25.29 30.99 -5.97
C ASP A 81 -26.00 29.94 -5.10
N ILE A 82 -25.39 29.61 -3.96
CA ILE A 82 -26.03 28.76 -2.96
C ILE A 82 -26.92 29.66 -2.10
N ASP A 83 -28.24 29.62 -2.30
CA ASP A 83 -29.18 30.36 -1.46
C ASP A 83 -29.05 29.87 0.00
N PRO A 84 -28.64 30.75 0.95
CA PRO A 84 -28.46 30.37 2.35
C PRO A 84 -29.78 29.98 3.05
N ASN A 85 -30.94 30.23 2.44
CA ASN A 85 -32.26 29.97 3.01
C ASN A 85 -33.05 28.84 2.31
N LEU A 86 -32.41 28.03 1.46
CA LEU A 86 -33.02 26.84 0.87
C LEU A 86 -33.49 25.85 1.95
N ARG A 87 -34.82 25.76 2.14
CA ARG A 87 -35.47 24.78 3.04
C ARG A 87 -35.27 23.32 2.58
N SER A 88 -34.74 23.09 1.39
CA SER A 88 -34.49 21.76 0.83
C SER A 88 -32.99 21.43 0.85
N GLY A 89 -32.61 20.51 1.74
CA GLY A 89 -31.64 19.46 1.41
C GLY A 89 -30.20 19.60 1.90
N HIS A 90 -29.68 20.79 2.15
CA HIS A 90 -28.27 20.91 2.53
C HIS A 90 -28.15 21.43 3.96
N LEU A 91 -27.83 20.52 4.90
CA LEU A 91 -27.27 20.91 6.20
C LEU A 91 -25.83 21.44 6.00
N ASN A 92 -25.71 22.54 5.24
CA ASN A 92 -24.45 23.26 5.01
C ASN A 92 -23.82 23.78 6.32
N TYR A 93 -24.60 23.85 7.40
CA TYR A 93 -24.14 24.25 8.73
C TYR A 93 -23.24 23.20 9.41
N LEU A 94 -23.37 21.91 9.09
CA LEU A 94 -22.66 20.83 9.80
C LEU A 94 -21.48 20.23 9.03
N SER A 95 -21.36 20.46 7.71
CA SER A 95 -20.20 19.98 6.96
C SER A 95 -19.10 21.04 6.91
N HIS A 96 -17.88 20.66 7.30
CA HIS A 96 -16.68 21.49 7.12
C HIS A 96 -16.26 21.60 5.65
N PHE A 97 -16.82 20.78 4.76
CA PHE A 97 -16.51 20.77 3.34
C PHE A 97 -17.35 21.80 2.59
N LYS A 98 -16.76 22.98 2.36
CA LYS A 98 -17.38 24.10 1.66
C LYS A 98 -16.93 24.13 0.19
N PRO A 99 -17.70 24.76 -0.72
CA PRO A 99 -17.21 25.10 -2.05
C PRO A 99 -15.87 25.85 -1.95
N LEU A 100 -14.95 25.62 -2.89
CA LEU A 100 -13.72 26.40 -2.94
C LEU A 100 -14.03 27.88 -3.16
N ALA A 101 -13.29 28.75 -2.47
CA ALA A 101 -13.41 30.20 -2.65
C ALA A 101 -12.98 30.64 -4.05
N GLU A 102 -12.03 29.92 -4.66
CA GLU A 102 -11.55 30.16 -6.01
C GLU A 102 -11.83 28.95 -6.89
N LYS A 103 -12.16 29.21 -8.16
CA LYS A 103 -12.34 28.14 -9.15
C LYS A 103 -11.02 27.39 -9.37
N PRO A 104 -11.03 26.06 -9.51
CA PRO A 104 -9.84 25.29 -9.85
C PRO A 104 -9.26 25.80 -11.18
N LYS A 105 -7.93 25.92 -11.23
CA LYS A 105 -7.26 26.31 -12.47
C LYS A 105 -7.44 25.20 -13.52
N PRO A 106 -7.66 25.55 -14.80
CA PRO A 106 -7.63 24.55 -15.86
C PRO A 106 -6.23 23.92 -15.90
N VAL A 107 -6.19 22.59 -15.96
CA VAL A 107 -4.96 21.80 -16.06
C VAL A 107 -5.02 21.08 -17.40
N THR A 108 -3.94 21.19 -18.18
CA THR A 108 -3.81 20.47 -19.44
C THR A 108 -2.91 19.26 -19.23
N LEU A 109 -3.39 18.08 -19.62
CA LEU A 109 -2.59 16.86 -19.59
C LEU A 109 -1.61 16.82 -20.78
N ASP A 110 -0.49 16.13 -20.62
CA ASP A 110 0.58 16.13 -21.64
C ASP A 110 0.11 15.64 -23.01
N PHE A 111 -0.78 14.65 -23.04
CA PHE A 111 -1.33 14.10 -24.28
C PHE A 111 -2.41 15.00 -24.93
N GLU A 112 -2.87 16.04 -24.24
CA GLU A 112 -3.83 17.02 -24.76
C GLU A 112 -3.17 18.24 -25.40
N LYS A 113 -1.84 18.40 -25.29
CA LYS A 113 -1.08 19.51 -25.91
C LYS A 113 -1.42 19.71 -27.40
N PRO A 114 -1.55 18.66 -28.24
CA PRO A 114 -1.95 18.83 -29.63
C PRO A 114 -3.34 19.48 -29.80
N LEU A 115 -4.27 19.23 -28.88
CA LEU A 115 -5.60 19.86 -28.88
C LEU A 115 -5.51 21.33 -28.49
N VAL A 116 -4.69 21.66 -27.49
CA VAL A 116 -4.48 23.06 -27.08
C VAL A 116 -3.83 23.87 -28.20
N ASP A 117 -2.92 23.27 -28.97
CA ASP A 117 -2.33 23.95 -30.13
C ASP A 117 -3.34 24.19 -31.25
N LEU A 118 -4.32 23.29 -31.44
CA LEU A 118 -5.45 23.50 -32.35
C LEU A 118 -6.40 24.60 -31.83
N GLU A 119 -6.68 24.61 -30.54
CA GLU A 119 -7.51 25.66 -29.91
C GLU A 119 -6.87 27.04 -30.04
N LYS A 120 -5.56 27.15 -29.79
CA LYS A 120 -4.80 28.40 -30.02
C LYS A 120 -4.90 28.87 -31.47
N LYS A 121 -4.75 27.96 -32.44
CA LYS A 121 -4.93 28.31 -33.87
C LYS A 121 -6.33 28.81 -34.16
N ILE A 122 -7.37 28.23 -33.56
CA ILE A 122 -8.76 28.72 -33.71
C ILE A 122 -8.88 30.13 -33.14
N ILE A 123 -8.30 30.39 -31.97
CA ILE A 123 -8.31 31.72 -31.33
C ILE A 123 -7.55 32.74 -32.19
N ASP A 124 -6.37 32.38 -32.71
CA ASP A 124 -5.56 33.27 -33.55
C ASP A 124 -6.27 33.61 -34.87
N VAL A 125 -6.94 32.63 -35.50
CA VAL A 125 -7.74 32.86 -36.72
C VAL A 125 -8.94 33.74 -36.44
N ARG A 126 -9.63 33.55 -35.30
CA ARG A 126 -10.72 34.44 -34.88
C ARG A 126 -10.23 35.86 -34.65
N LYS A 127 -9.09 36.02 -33.97
CA LYS A 127 -8.47 37.32 -33.73
C LYS A 127 -8.06 38.01 -35.05
N MET A 128 -7.51 37.26 -36.00
CA MET A 128 -7.20 37.77 -37.34
C MET A 128 -8.46 38.18 -38.11
N ALA A 129 -9.58 37.45 -37.98
CA ALA A 129 -10.86 37.83 -38.57
C ALA A 129 -11.34 39.19 -38.03
N ASP A 130 -11.25 39.36 -36.71
CA ASP A 130 -11.66 40.59 -36.02
C ASP A 130 -10.76 41.79 -36.38
N GLU A 131 -9.44 41.58 -36.53
CA GLU A 131 -8.48 42.64 -36.86
C GLU A 131 -8.51 43.06 -38.34
N THR A 132 -8.71 42.11 -39.25
CA THR A 132 -8.67 42.37 -40.71
C THR A 132 -10.04 42.67 -41.32
N GLY A 133 -11.13 42.34 -40.61
CA GLY A 133 -12.50 42.45 -41.12
C GLY A 133 -12.81 41.46 -42.25
N LEU A 134 -11.95 40.46 -42.48
CA LEU A 134 -12.14 39.41 -43.49
C LEU A 134 -12.95 38.25 -42.91
N ASP A 135 -13.83 37.67 -43.73
CA ASP A 135 -14.64 36.52 -43.32
C ASP A 135 -13.83 35.21 -43.37
N PHE A 136 -13.47 34.70 -42.20
CA PHE A 136 -12.84 33.39 -42.02
C PHE A 136 -13.79 32.32 -41.45
N SER A 137 -15.11 32.53 -41.51
CA SER A 137 -16.11 31.64 -40.90
C SER A 137 -15.98 30.19 -41.35
N ASP A 138 -15.75 29.93 -42.64
CA ASP A 138 -15.57 28.57 -43.17
C ASP A 138 -14.32 27.88 -42.63
N GLN A 139 -13.24 28.64 -42.44
CA GLN A 139 -11.97 28.13 -41.92
C GLN A 139 -12.08 27.85 -40.42
N ILE A 140 -12.75 28.73 -39.67
CA ILE A 140 -13.06 28.54 -38.25
C ILE A 140 -13.92 27.30 -38.07
N ASN A 141 -15.00 27.14 -38.83
CA ASN A 141 -15.87 25.96 -38.78
C ASN A 141 -15.11 24.67 -39.12
N SER A 142 -14.22 24.71 -40.13
CA SER A 142 -13.37 23.58 -40.50
C SER A 142 -12.41 23.19 -39.38
N LEU A 143 -11.75 24.17 -38.73
CA LEU A 143 -10.85 23.94 -37.61
C LEU A 143 -11.60 23.45 -36.37
N GLU A 144 -12.79 23.99 -36.08
CA GLU A 144 -13.64 23.51 -34.98
C GLU A 144 -14.09 22.07 -35.19
N ASN A 145 -14.51 21.70 -36.39
CA ASN A 145 -14.87 20.31 -36.71
C ASN A 145 -13.66 19.38 -36.56
N LYS A 146 -12.47 19.80 -37.03
CA LYS A 146 -11.23 19.04 -36.83
C LYS A 146 -10.87 18.90 -35.35
N TYR A 147 -11.06 19.96 -34.56
CA TYR A 147 -10.84 19.93 -33.12
C TYR A 147 -11.80 18.94 -32.43
N GLN A 148 -13.10 18.99 -32.75
CA GLN A 148 -14.10 18.08 -32.18
C GLN A 148 -13.82 16.62 -32.54
N GLN A 149 -13.42 16.37 -33.79
CA GLN A 149 -13.04 15.04 -34.24
C GLN A 149 -11.77 14.54 -33.52
N ALA A 150 -10.71 15.36 -33.46
CA ALA A 150 -9.48 15.03 -32.76
C ALA A 150 -9.69 14.80 -31.25
N LEU A 151 -10.55 15.60 -30.62
CA LEU A 151 -10.95 15.43 -29.22
C LEU A 151 -11.63 14.08 -29.01
N LYS A 152 -12.59 13.74 -29.87
CA LYS A 152 -13.29 12.46 -29.80
C LYS A 152 -12.32 11.29 -30.00
N ASP A 153 -11.49 11.35 -31.03
CA ASP A 153 -10.54 10.29 -31.38
C ASP A 153 -9.47 10.07 -30.29
N LEU A 154 -8.99 11.16 -29.67
CA LEU A 154 -8.04 11.08 -28.55
C LEU A 154 -8.65 10.34 -27.35
N TYR A 155 -9.86 10.73 -26.95
CA TYR A 155 -10.53 10.20 -25.78
C TYR A 155 -11.11 8.79 -25.99
N THR A 156 -11.41 8.38 -27.22
CA THR A 156 -11.81 7.00 -27.53
C THR A 156 -10.64 6.03 -27.52
N HIS A 157 -9.42 6.49 -27.83
CA HIS A 157 -8.22 5.66 -27.98
C HIS A 157 -7.15 5.91 -26.90
N LEU A 158 -7.58 6.17 -25.67
CA LEU A 158 -6.67 6.39 -24.55
C LEU A 158 -5.91 5.11 -24.16
N THR A 159 -4.59 5.23 -24.07
CA THR A 159 -3.71 4.22 -23.49
C THR A 159 -3.91 4.08 -21.97
N PRO A 160 -3.52 2.94 -21.35
CA PRO A 160 -3.65 2.74 -19.90
C PRO A 160 -2.98 3.83 -19.06
N ILE A 161 -1.80 4.31 -19.47
CA ILE A 161 -1.10 5.37 -18.75
C ILE A 161 -1.80 6.73 -18.88
N GLN A 162 -2.41 7.03 -20.03
CA GLN A 162 -3.20 8.26 -20.20
C GLN A 162 -4.47 8.21 -19.35
N ARG A 163 -5.15 7.05 -19.26
CA ARG A 163 -6.26 6.86 -18.32
C ARG A 163 -5.83 7.05 -16.87
N LEU A 164 -4.66 6.53 -16.48
CA LEU A 164 -4.08 6.80 -15.16
C LEU A 164 -3.85 8.30 -14.93
N SER A 165 -3.35 9.04 -15.92
CA SER A 165 -3.20 10.50 -15.81
C SER A 165 -4.55 11.21 -15.60
N ILE A 166 -5.62 10.74 -16.24
CA ILE A 166 -7.00 11.26 -16.02
C ILE A 166 -7.52 10.86 -14.63
N ALA A 167 -7.22 9.65 -14.15
CA ALA A 167 -7.55 9.20 -12.79
C ALA A 167 -6.84 10.03 -11.71
N ARG A 168 -5.63 10.53 -12.01
CA ARG A 168 -4.83 11.40 -11.14
C ARG A 168 -5.03 12.90 -11.43
N HIS A 169 -6.02 13.25 -12.25
CA HIS A 169 -6.25 14.64 -12.63
C HIS A 169 -6.52 15.52 -11.39
N PRO A 170 -5.87 16.69 -11.22
CA PRO A 170 -6.00 17.51 -10.01
C PRO A 170 -7.44 17.97 -9.72
N ASN A 171 -8.23 18.18 -10.78
CA ASN A 171 -9.64 18.59 -10.67
C ASN A 171 -10.60 17.39 -10.71
N ARG A 172 -10.10 16.14 -10.60
CA ARG A 172 -10.97 14.97 -10.55
C ARG A 172 -11.90 15.08 -9.33
N PRO A 173 -13.23 14.88 -9.48
CA PRO A 173 -14.16 15.02 -8.37
C PRO A 173 -13.81 14.04 -7.24
N THR A 174 -13.78 14.55 -6.02
CA THR A 174 -13.46 13.76 -4.82
C THR A 174 -14.72 13.08 -4.25
N PHE A 175 -14.53 12.19 -3.27
CA PHE A 175 -15.66 11.51 -2.59
C PHE A 175 -16.75 12.49 -2.14
N LEU A 176 -16.41 13.55 -1.42
CA LEU A 176 -17.38 14.52 -0.93
C LEU A 176 -18.07 15.32 -2.05
N ASP A 177 -17.40 15.58 -3.18
CA ASP A 177 -18.03 16.22 -4.34
C ASP A 177 -19.17 15.37 -4.91
N HIS A 178 -18.97 14.04 -4.95
CA HIS A 178 -20.01 13.09 -5.37
C HIS A 178 -21.11 12.95 -4.33
N ILE A 179 -20.77 12.72 -3.06
CA ILE A 179 -21.77 12.52 -1.99
C ILE A 179 -22.74 13.69 -1.89
N LEU A 180 -22.22 14.91 -1.94
CA LEU A 180 -23.03 16.12 -1.80
C LEU A 180 -23.89 16.39 -3.04
N ASN A 181 -23.56 15.79 -4.20
CA ASN A 181 -24.38 15.81 -5.41
C ASN A 181 -25.47 14.71 -5.46
N ILE A 182 -25.23 13.54 -4.85
CA ILE A 182 -26.15 12.39 -4.97
C ILE A 182 -27.11 12.26 -3.80
N THR A 183 -26.75 12.78 -2.63
CA THR A 183 -27.53 12.65 -1.39
C THR A 183 -28.46 13.83 -1.16
N ASP A 184 -29.66 13.53 -0.65
CA ASP A 184 -30.67 14.55 -0.29
C ASP A 184 -30.45 15.09 1.13
N LYS A 185 -29.80 14.30 1.99
CA LYS A 185 -29.39 14.62 3.35
C LYS A 185 -28.07 13.90 3.60
N TRP A 186 -27.15 14.57 4.27
CA TRP A 186 -25.83 14.04 4.60
C TRP A 186 -25.45 14.40 6.04
N VAL A 187 -24.92 13.43 6.78
CA VAL A 187 -24.33 13.62 8.10
C VAL A 187 -23.00 12.88 8.13
N GLU A 188 -21.90 13.62 8.20
CA GLU A 188 -20.55 13.09 8.36
C GLU A 188 -20.36 12.54 9.78
N LEU A 189 -19.67 11.40 9.89
CA LEU A 189 -19.39 10.70 11.13
C LEU A 189 -17.87 10.52 11.27
N HIS A 190 -17.37 10.79 12.48
CA HIS A 190 -15.94 10.94 12.75
C HIS A 190 -15.41 9.94 13.78
N GLY A 191 -14.11 9.65 13.69
CA GLY A 191 -13.31 8.93 14.67
C GLY A 191 -13.32 7.41 14.52
N ASP A 192 -12.30 6.75 15.06
CA ASP A 192 -12.24 5.29 15.18
C ASP A 192 -12.62 4.78 16.59
N ARG A 193 -12.80 5.69 17.56
CA ARG A 193 -12.95 5.43 19.02
C ARG A 193 -11.68 4.95 19.71
N SER A 194 -10.53 5.06 19.06
CA SER A 194 -9.19 4.77 19.60
C SER A 194 -8.29 6.01 19.62
N GLY A 195 -8.87 7.20 19.44
CA GLY A 195 -8.21 8.49 19.70
C GLY A 195 -7.82 9.30 18.45
N TYR A 196 -8.14 8.84 17.24
CA TYR A 196 -7.83 9.58 16.02
C TYR A 196 -8.96 9.53 14.99
N ASP A 197 -9.22 10.67 14.34
CA ASP A 197 -10.12 10.75 13.18
C ASP A 197 -9.28 10.97 11.92
N ASP A 198 -9.06 9.90 11.16
CA ASP A 198 -8.22 9.97 9.98
C ASP A 198 -8.89 10.79 8.87
N PRO A 199 -8.30 11.92 8.45
CA PRO A 199 -8.90 12.78 7.44
C PRO A 199 -8.92 12.13 6.05
N ALA A 200 -8.07 11.14 5.75
CA ALA A 200 -8.02 10.49 4.44
C ALA A 200 -9.22 9.57 4.15
N ILE A 201 -9.97 9.15 5.17
CA ILE A 201 -11.23 8.42 5.02
C ILE A 201 -12.36 9.29 5.55
N VAL A 202 -13.40 9.50 4.75
CA VAL A 202 -14.63 10.15 5.23
C VAL A 202 -15.74 9.12 5.30
N THR A 203 -16.57 9.19 6.34
CA THR A 203 -17.69 8.28 6.55
C THR A 203 -18.93 9.07 6.96
N GLY A 204 -20.13 8.56 6.67
CA GLY A 204 -21.35 9.22 7.09
C GLY A 204 -22.63 8.55 6.59
N ILE A 205 -23.76 9.03 7.09
CA ILE A 205 -25.08 8.54 6.70
C ILE A 205 -25.69 9.54 5.73
N GLY A 206 -26.18 9.03 4.60
CA GLY A 206 -26.89 9.84 3.63
C GLY A 206 -28.19 9.21 3.16
N SER A 207 -29.13 10.04 2.70
CA SER A 207 -30.33 9.57 2.01
C SER A 207 -30.20 9.75 0.50
N MET A 208 -30.55 8.73 -0.25
CA MET A 208 -30.52 8.75 -1.72
C MET A 208 -31.72 7.96 -2.25
N GLY A 209 -32.59 8.59 -3.04
CA GLY A 209 -33.77 7.90 -3.59
C GLY A 209 -34.73 7.38 -2.51
N GLY A 210 -34.87 8.12 -1.40
CA GLY A 210 -35.76 7.77 -0.29
C GLY A 210 -35.23 6.68 0.67
N LYS A 211 -34.09 6.04 0.37
CA LYS A 211 -33.43 5.05 1.23
C LYS A 211 -32.22 5.64 1.95
N ARG A 212 -31.86 5.08 3.11
CA ARG A 212 -30.68 5.47 3.90
C ARG A 212 -29.51 4.56 3.61
N TYR A 213 -28.32 5.14 3.50
CA TYR A 213 -27.08 4.44 3.15
C TYR A 213 -25.98 4.87 4.11
N MET A 214 -25.07 3.94 4.41
CA MET A 214 -23.77 4.26 4.99
C MET A 214 -22.78 4.48 3.86
N PHE A 215 -22.28 5.70 3.71
CA PHE A 215 -21.26 6.03 2.75
C PHE A 215 -19.89 6.12 3.42
N MET A 216 -18.87 5.65 2.72
CA MET A 216 -17.48 5.85 3.11
C MET A 216 -16.59 5.92 1.89
N GLY A 217 -15.46 6.61 2.00
CA GLY A 217 -14.52 6.63 0.89
C GLY A 217 -13.23 7.36 1.21
N HIS A 218 -12.27 7.18 0.31
CA HIS A 218 -11.05 7.97 0.31
C HIS A 218 -11.35 9.42 -0.06
N GLN A 219 -10.89 10.35 0.76
CA GLN A 219 -11.05 11.77 0.50
C GLN A 219 -9.68 12.38 0.19
N LYS A 220 -9.45 12.71 -1.07
CA LYS A 220 -8.34 13.59 -1.49
C LYS A 220 -8.69 15.05 -1.24
N GLY A 221 -7.69 15.93 -1.37
CA GLY A 221 -7.91 17.37 -1.34
C GLY A 221 -8.08 17.97 -2.73
N ARG A 222 -8.87 19.04 -2.84
CA ARG A 222 -9.08 19.76 -4.11
C ARG A 222 -7.95 20.75 -4.43
N ASN A 223 -7.07 21.01 -3.47
CA ASN A 223 -5.90 21.86 -3.60
C ASN A 223 -4.75 21.31 -2.73
N THR A 224 -3.56 21.90 -2.84
CA THR A 224 -2.37 21.43 -2.10
C THR A 224 -2.56 21.43 -0.58
N LYS A 225 -3.21 22.46 -0.01
CA LYS A 225 -3.44 22.55 1.43
C LYS A 225 -4.36 21.43 1.92
N GLU A 226 -5.49 21.24 1.23
CA GLU A 226 -6.42 20.14 1.53
C GLU A 226 -5.76 18.77 1.31
N ASN A 227 -4.91 18.61 0.28
CA ASN A 227 -4.23 17.36 0.01
C ASN A 227 -3.26 16.98 1.14
N ILE A 228 -2.48 17.94 1.65
CA ILE A 228 -1.62 17.71 2.82
C ILE A 228 -2.46 17.34 4.04
N GLN A 229 -3.55 18.07 4.31
CA GLN A 229 -4.44 17.79 5.44
C GLN A 229 -5.07 16.39 5.36
N ARG A 230 -5.38 15.92 4.15
CA ARG A 230 -6.05 14.65 3.89
C ARG A 230 -5.07 13.52 3.56
N ASN A 231 -3.77 13.70 3.81
CA ASN A 231 -2.72 12.74 3.46
C ASN A 231 -2.80 12.25 2.00
N PHE A 232 -3.20 13.12 1.07
CA PHE A 232 -3.42 12.79 -0.35
C PHE A 232 -4.40 11.60 -0.56
N GLY A 233 -5.33 11.39 0.37
CA GLY A 233 -6.26 10.25 0.34
C GLY A 233 -5.60 8.92 0.71
N MET A 234 -4.43 8.92 1.34
CA MET A 234 -3.74 7.73 1.86
C MET A 234 -4.11 7.51 3.34
N PRO A 235 -4.91 6.49 3.67
CA PRO A 235 -5.32 6.24 5.05
C PRO A 235 -4.21 5.64 5.89
N THR A 236 -4.14 6.08 7.13
CA THR A 236 -3.46 5.42 8.24
C THR A 236 -4.33 4.26 8.78
N PRO A 237 -3.84 3.43 9.73
CA PRO A 237 -4.62 2.32 10.29
C PRO A 237 -5.93 2.79 10.94
N HIS A 238 -5.92 4.00 11.52
CA HIS A 238 -7.10 4.62 12.11
C HIS A 238 -8.22 4.87 11.09
N GLY A 239 -7.89 5.20 9.84
CA GLY A 239 -8.88 5.38 8.77
C GLY A 239 -9.62 4.09 8.46
N TYR A 240 -8.89 2.97 8.38
CA TYR A 240 -9.50 1.65 8.15
C TYR A 240 -10.32 1.18 9.36
N ARG A 241 -9.85 1.41 10.59
CA ARG A 241 -10.61 1.12 11.82
C ARG A 241 -11.89 1.95 11.92
N LYS A 242 -11.84 3.23 11.54
CA LYS A 242 -13.03 4.08 11.40
C LYS A 242 -14.01 3.51 10.37
N ALA A 243 -13.53 3.13 9.18
CA ALA A 243 -14.36 2.51 8.16
C ALA A 243 -15.02 1.22 8.68
N LEU A 244 -14.27 0.35 9.35
CA LEU A 244 -14.78 -0.88 9.98
C LEU A 244 -15.86 -0.62 11.01
N ARG A 245 -15.66 0.38 11.88
CA ARG A 245 -16.63 0.80 12.87
C ARG A 245 -17.95 1.20 12.22
N MET A 246 -17.88 1.98 11.13
CA MET A 246 -19.06 2.43 10.39
C MET A 246 -19.72 1.30 9.59
N MET A 247 -18.94 0.37 9.05
CA MET A 247 -19.46 -0.84 8.41
C MET A 247 -20.24 -1.72 9.41
N LYS A 248 -19.72 -1.93 10.62
CA LYS A 248 -20.43 -2.65 11.69
C LYS A 248 -21.69 -1.92 12.13
N TYR A 249 -21.66 -0.59 12.19
CA TYR A 249 -22.83 0.22 12.49
C TYR A 249 -23.92 0.08 11.42
N ALA A 250 -23.53 0.12 10.14
CA ALA A 250 -24.43 -0.10 9.02
C ALA A 250 -25.07 -1.49 9.04
N ASP A 251 -24.27 -2.52 9.33
CA ASP A 251 -24.72 -3.91 9.46
C ASP A 251 -25.74 -4.09 10.58
N HIS A 252 -25.46 -3.51 11.76
CA HIS A 252 -26.39 -3.54 12.90
C HIS A 252 -27.74 -2.89 12.59
N HIS A 253 -27.75 -1.79 11.84
CA HIS A 253 -28.96 -1.02 11.53
C HIS A 253 -29.62 -1.38 10.19
N GLY A 254 -29.03 -2.31 9.42
CA GLY A 254 -29.58 -2.74 8.13
C GLY A 254 -29.41 -1.71 7.01
N PHE A 255 -28.42 -0.82 7.08
CA PHE A 255 -28.15 0.15 6.01
C PHE A 255 -27.25 -0.48 4.92
N PRO A 256 -27.60 -0.38 3.63
CA PRO A 256 -26.66 -0.67 2.56
C PRO A 256 -25.40 0.18 2.68
N ILE A 257 -24.24 -0.43 2.39
CA ILE A 257 -22.93 0.22 2.46
C ILE A 257 -22.50 0.59 1.04
N VAL A 258 -22.08 1.83 0.84
CA VAL A 258 -21.54 2.31 -0.43
C VAL A 258 -20.14 2.87 -0.19
N THR A 259 -19.13 2.25 -0.80
CA THR A 259 -17.73 2.63 -0.67
C THR A 259 -17.21 3.30 -1.93
N PHE A 260 -16.39 4.34 -1.78
CA PHE A 260 -15.77 5.07 -2.87
C PHE A 260 -14.25 4.96 -2.78
N ILE A 261 -13.63 4.43 -3.82
CA ILE A 261 -12.19 4.21 -3.88
C ILE A 261 -11.51 5.31 -4.68
N ASP A 262 -10.62 6.04 -4.01
CA ASP A 262 -9.71 7.04 -4.61
C ASP A 262 -8.45 7.25 -3.77
N THR A 263 -7.53 6.28 -3.82
CA THR A 263 -6.28 6.30 -3.08
C THR A 263 -5.11 5.79 -3.92
N PRO A 264 -3.92 6.41 -3.85
CA PRO A 264 -2.71 5.81 -4.40
C PRO A 264 -2.23 4.60 -3.57
N GLY A 265 -2.72 4.45 -2.34
CA GLY A 265 -2.37 3.35 -1.45
C GLY A 265 -2.57 3.69 0.02
N ALA A 266 -2.34 2.71 0.89
CA ALA A 266 -2.28 2.95 2.32
C ALA A 266 -1.06 3.84 2.66
N PHE A 267 -1.17 4.68 3.69
CA PHE A 267 -0.07 5.53 4.10
C PHE A 267 1.08 4.65 4.63
N ALA A 268 2.27 4.82 4.05
CA ALA A 268 3.44 3.98 4.28
C ALA A 268 4.50 4.74 5.07
N ASP A 269 4.21 5.00 6.36
CA ASP A 269 5.16 5.59 7.31
C ASP A 269 5.41 4.66 8.50
N LEU A 270 6.48 4.95 9.25
CA LEU A 270 6.89 4.15 10.41
C LEU A 270 5.77 4.01 11.44
N LYS A 271 5.06 5.11 11.71
CA LYS A 271 3.99 5.14 12.71
C LYS A 271 2.79 4.28 12.30
N SER A 272 2.42 4.26 11.02
CA SER A 272 1.34 3.37 10.53
C SER A 272 1.71 1.90 10.69
N GLU A 273 2.98 1.54 10.46
CA GLU A 273 3.46 0.17 10.68
C GLU A 273 3.42 -0.21 12.17
N GLU A 274 3.93 0.66 13.07
CA GLU A 274 3.86 0.46 14.52
C GLU A 274 2.41 0.30 15.02
N LEU A 275 1.48 1.04 14.42
CA LEU A 275 0.05 0.98 14.74
C LEU A 275 -0.69 -0.15 14.03
N GLY A 276 -0.02 -0.97 13.21
CA GLY A 276 -0.61 -2.15 12.56
C GLY A 276 -1.40 -1.86 11.28
N GLN A 277 -0.79 -1.23 10.28
CA GLN A 277 -1.42 -0.98 8.98
C GLN A 277 -1.91 -2.25 8.29
N GLY A 278 -1.06 -3.29 8.25
CA GLY A 278 -1.46 -4.60 7.70
C GLY A 278 -2.60 -5.26 8.47
N GLU A 279 -2.61 -5.13 9.81
CA GLU A 279 -3.66 -5.65 10.68
C GLU A 279 -5.00 -4.96 10.43
N ALA A 280 -5.01 -3.62 10.35
CA ALA A 280 -6.23 -2.85 10.11
C ALA A 280 -6.85 -3.18 8.74
N ILE A 281 -6.01 -3.32 7.70
CA ILE A 281 -6.47 -3.76 6.37
C ILE A 281 -7.04 -5.18 6.45
N ALA A 282 -6.30 -6.13 7.03
CA ALA A 282 -6.73 -7.53 7.12
C ALA A 282 -8.03 -7.70 7.90
N GLN A 283 -8.21 -6.97 9.01
CA GLN A 283 -9.46 -6.96 9.78
C GLN A 283 -10.64 -6.46 8.97
N ASN A 284 -10.46 -5.40 8.17
CA ASN A 284 -11.51 -4.93 7.28
C ASN A 284 -11.91 -6.00 6.27
N LEU A 285 -10.93 -6.57 5.55
CA LEU A 285 -11.19 -7.61 4.54
C LEU A 285 -11.97 -8.78 5.14
N ARG A 286 -11.50 -9.32 6.27
CA ARG A 286 -12.15 -10.43 6.98
C ARG A 286 -13.58 -10.07 7.37
N THR A 287 -13.79 -8.90 7.97
CA THR A 287 -15.11 -8.51 8.48
C THR A 287 -16.09 -8.24 7.34
N MET A 288 -15.63 -7.63 6.24
CA MET A 288 -16.45 -7.33 5.08
C MET A 288 -17.07 -8.58 4.45
N PHE A 289 -16.47 -9.78 4.57
CA PHE A 289 -17.12 -11.01 4.12
C PHE A 289 -18.34 -11.41 4.96
N GLY A 290 -18.40 -11.02 6.24
CA GLY A 290 -19.46 -11.41 7.18
C GLY A 290 -20.62 -10.42 7.32
N LEU A 291 -20.58 -9.27 6.64
CA LEU A 291 -21.64 -8.25 6.76
C LEU A 291 -22.92 -8.68 6.02
N LYS A 292 -24.06 -8.61 6.71
CA LYS A 292 -25.39 -9.06 6.28
C LYS A 292 -26.13 -8.05 5.39
N VAL A 293 -25.58 -6.85 5.26
CA VAL A 293 -26.08 -5.79 4.37
C VAL A 293 -25.38 -5.80 3.01
N PRO A 294 -26.03 -5.32 1.93
CA PRO A 294 -25.39 -5.21 0.63
C PRO A 294 -24.27 -4.15 0.65
N ILE A 295 -23.15 -4.48 0.01
CA ILE A 295 -21.99 -3.58 -0.13
C ILE A 295 -21.76 -3.30 -1.62
N ILE A 296 -21.70 -2.03 -1.99
CA ILE A 296 -21.41 -1.56 -3.34
C ILE A 296 -20.15 -0.70 -3.29
N THR A 297 -19.17 -0.99 -4.14
CA THR A 297 -17.94 -0.22 -4.26
C THR A 297 -17.90 0.50 -5.60
N VAL A 298 -17.46 1.75 -5.62
CA VAL A 298 -17.22 2.52 -6.84
C VAL A 298 -15.79 3.05 -6.83
N VAL A 299 -14.96 2.61 -7.77
CA VAL A 299 -13.63 3.19 -7.98
C VAL A 299 -13.82 4.48 -8.78
N ILE A 300 -13.65 5.62 -8.13
CA ILE A 300 -13.85 6.93 -8.75
C ILE A 300 -12.56 7.55 -9.25
N GLY A 301 -11.38 7.12 -8.79
CA GLY A 301 -10.10 7.65 -9.24
C GLY A 301 -9.06 6.55 -9.33
N GLU A 302 -8.11 6.58 -8.41
CA GLU A 302 -7.08 5.55 -8.30
C GLU A 302 -7.46 4.55 -7.22
N GLY A 303 -7.31 3.25 -7.45
CA GLY A 303 -7.41 2.27 -6.37
C GLY A 303 -6.13 1.47 -6.24
N GLY A 304 -5.24 2.02 -5.41
CA GLY A 304 -3.93 1.46 -5.13
C GLY A 304 -3.94 0.37 -4.07
N SER A 305 -3.61 -0.84 -4.49
CA SER A 305 -3.19 -1.97 -3.65
C SER A 305 -4.15 -2.30 -2.49
N GLY A 306 -3.59 -2.85 -1.41
CA GLY A 306 -4.33 -3.21 -0.19
C GLY A 306 -5.08 -2.05 0.45
N GLY A 307 -4.60 -0.81 0.30
CA GLY A 307 -5.27 0.37 0.87
C GLY A 307 -6.60 0.70 0.20
N ALA A 308 -6.71 0.41 -1.10
CA ALA A 308 -7.97 0.47 -1.81
C ALA A 308 -8.86 -0.75 -1.49
N LEU A 309 -8.26 -1.94 -1.47
CA LEU A 309 -8.98 -3.19 -1.20
C LEU A 309 -9.60 -3.24 0.20
N ALA A 310 -9.01 -2.55 1.19
CA ALA A 310 -9.49 -2.48 2.57
C ALA A 310 -10.93 -1.96 2.74
N ILE A 311 -11.49 -1.31 1.72
CA ILE A 311 -12.92 -0.92 1.67
C ILE A 311 -13.60 -1.41 0.38
N GLY A 312 -12.97 -2.35 -0.33
CA GLY A 312 -13.38 -2.82 -1.66
C GLY A 312 -13.99 -4.23 -1.70
N CYS A 313 -14.07 -4.95 -0.57
CA CYS A 313 -14.68 -6.28 -0.49
C CYS A 313 -16.22 -6.23 -0.57
N SER A 314 -16.75 -6.01 -1.77
CA SER A 314 -18.17 -5.72 -2.01
C SER A 314 -18.93 -6.81 -2.78
N ASN A 315 -20.26 -6.75 -2.72
CA ASN A 315 -21.11 -7.55 -3.60
C ASN A 315 -20.94 -7.11 -5.06
N LYS A 316 -20.99 -5.79 -5.32
CA LYS A 316 -20.73 -5.21 -6.64
C LYS A 316 -19.65 -4.14 -6.57
N LEU A 317 -18.71 -4.19 -7.51
CA LEU A 317 -17.61 -3.26 -7.70
C LEU A 317 -17.75 -2.63 -9.08
N PHE A 318 -18.02 -1.34 -9.10
CA PHE A 318 -18.06 -0.50 -10.28
C PHE A 318 -16.77 0.30 -10.41
N MET A 319 -16.43 0.63 -11.64
CA MET A 319 -15.30 1.49 -11.95
C MET A 319 -15.76 2.61 -12.87
N LEU A 320 -15.40 3.86 -12.57
CA LEU A 320 -15.54 4.91 -13.57
C LEU A 320 -14.63 4.59 -14.77
N GLU A 321 -15.06 5.00 -15.96
CA GLU A 321 -14.38 4.67 -17.22
C GLU A 321 -12.87 4.92 -17.20
N ASN A 322 -12.41 6.05 -16.67
CA ASN A 322 -10.99 6.40 -16.62
C ASN A 322 -10.34 6.07 -15.28
N SER A 323 -11.06 5.48 -14.33
CA SER A 323 -10.49 5.00 -13.07
C SER A 323 -9.58 3.78 -13.29
N VAL A 324 -8.68 3.56 -12.34
CA VAL A 324 -7.70 2.46 -12.38
C VAL A 324 -7.70 1.67 -11.08
N PHE A 325 -7.39 0.38 -11.17
CA PHE A 325 -7.25 -0.49 -10.00
C PHE A 325 -6.04 -1.41 -10.18
N TYR A 326 -5.14 -1.47 -9.20
CA TYR A 326 -3.89 -2.18 -9.36
C TYR A 326 -3.31 -2.70 -8.04
N VAL A 327 -2.47 -3.74 -8.12
CA VAL A 327 -1.77 -4.30 -6.96
C VAL A 327 -0.57 -3.45 -6.51
N ALA A 328 0.12 -2.83 -7.46
CA ALA A 328 1.22 -1.91 -7.24
C ALA A 328 1.18 -0.80 -8.29
N SER A 329 1.61 0.41 -7.94
CA SER A 329 1.60 1.52 -8.89
C SER A 329 2.48 1.18 -10.11
N PRO A 330 2.12 1.63 -11.31
CA PRO A 330 2.93 1.36 -12.50
C PRO A 330 4.38 1.82 -12.34
N GLU A 331 4.62 2.91 -11.61
CA GLU A 331 5.95 3.40 -11.27
C GLU A 331 6.74 2.43 -10.38
N ALA A 332 6.11 1.90 -9.33
CA ALA A 332 6.74 0.94 -8.42
C ALA A 332 7.00 -0.40 -9.13
N CYS A 333 6.03 -0.89 -9.90
CA CYS A 333 6.17 -2.10 -10.70
C CYS A 333 7.31 -1.94 -11.74
N ALA A 334 7.42 -0.77 -12.36
CA ALA A 334 8.48 -0.46 -13.32
C ALA A 334 9.87 -0.43 -12.66
N ALA A 335 9.97 0.18 -11.48
CA ALA A 335 11.21 0.21 -10.72
C ALA A 335 11.69 -1.20 -10.30
N ILE A 336 10.78 -2.13 -9.99
CA ILE A 336 11.14 -3.49 -9.57
C ILE A 336 11.49 -4.36 -10.78
N LEU A 337 10.59 -4.46 -11.77
CA LEU A 337 10.74 -5.41 -12.87
C LEU A 337 11.68 -4.93 -13.98
N TRP A 338 11.74 -3.62 -14.23
CA TRP A 338 12.56 -3.02 -15.28
C TRP A 338 13.73 -2.18 -14.73
N LYS A 339 13.91 -2.10 -13.41
CA LYS A 339 14.93 -1.27 -12.75
C LYS A 339 14.90 0.20 -13.22
N SER A 340 13.73 0.68 -13.66
CA SER A 340 13.55 2.02 -14.21
C SER A 340 12.09 2.45 -14.13
N SER A 341 11.82 3.54 -13.41
CA SER A 341 10.48 4.14 -13.31
C SER A 341 9.96 4.66 -14.66
N LYS A 342 10.85 4.97 -15.62
CA LYS A 342 10.48 5.40 -16.97
C LYS A 342 9.71 4.32 -17.74
N ALA A 343 9.79 3.05 -17.33
CA ALA A 343 9.03 1.96 -17.91
C ALA A 343 7.57 1.88 -17.38
N ALA A 344 7.08 2.87 -16.63
CA ALA A 344 5.71 2.90 -16.11
C ALA A 344 4.61 2.71 -17.17
N PRO A 345 4.69 3.30 -18.40
CA PRO A 345 3.68 3.03 -19.44
C PRO A 345 3.58 1.54 -19.81
N LYS A 346 4.75 0.88 -19.96
CA LYS A 346 4.83 -0.56 -20.26
C LYS A 346 4.31 -1.39 -19.09
N ALA A 347 4.60 -0.99 -17.85
CA ALA A 347 4.08 -1.67 -16.67
C ALA A 347 2.55 -1.55 -16.57
N ALA A 348 1.99 -0.37 -16.82
CA ALA A 348 0.53 -0.13 -16.79
C ALA A 348 -0.22 -1.03 -17.80
N GLU A 349 0.32 -1.18 -19.01
CA GLU A 349 -0.24 -2.08 -20.03
C GLU A 349 -0.20 -3.55 -19.60
N LYS A 350 0.94 -4.00 -19.04
CA LYS A 350 1.11 -5.41 -18.61
C LYS A 350 0.28 -5.75 -17.39
N LEU A 351 0.07 -4.80 -16.47
CA LEU A 351 -0.76 -4.97 -15.28
C LEU A 351 -2.26 -4.93 -15.58
N LYS A 352 -2.68 -4.45 -16.76
CA LYS A 352 -4.10 -4.37 -17.17
C LYS A 352 -4.97 -3.61 -16.17
N ILE A 353 -4.52 -2.42 -15.77
CA ILE A 353 -5.09 -1.64 -14.65
C ILE A 353 -6.42 -0.92 -14.96
N THR A 354 -6.90 -0.96 -16.20
CA THR A 354 -8.03 -0.14 -16.65
C THR A 354 -9.38 -0.80 -16.35
N SER A 355 -10.41 0.02 -16.13
CA SER A 355 -11.79 -0.41 -15.87
C SER A 355 -12.29 -1.50 -16.84
N THR A 356 -12.06 -1.30 -18.14
CA THR A 356 -12.47 -2.22 -19.21
C THR A 356 -11.77 -3.58 -19.14
N GLU A 357 -10.47 -3.61 -18.87
CA GLU A 357 -9.71 -4.85 -18.74
C GLU A 357 -10.10 -5.60 -17.46
N LEU A 358 -10.34 -4.88 -16.37
CA LEU A 358 -10.74 -5.47 -15.10
C LEU A 358 -12.17 -6.04 -15.12
N CYS A 359 -13.07 -5.46 -15.92
CA CYS A 359 -14.37 -6.06 -16.20
C CYS A 359 -14.23 -7.34 -17.04
N LYS A 360 -13.34 -7.36 -18.06
CA LYS A 360 -13.06 -8.59 -18.83
C LYS A 360 -12.50 -9.70 -17.95
N LEU A 361 -11.68 -9.34 -16.95
CA LEU A 361 -11.13 -10.26 -15.95
C LEU A 361 -12.12 -10.62 -14.84
N LYS A 362 -13.36 -10.10 -14.87
CA LYS A 362 -14.41 -10.31 -13.86
C LYS A 362 -14.01 -9.87 -12.44
N ILE A 363 -13.06 -8.94 -12.33
CA ILE A 363 -12.69 -8.30 -11.05
C ILE A 363 -13.69 -7.18 -10.71
N ALA A 364 -14.03 -6.38 -11.72
CA ALA A 364 -15.09 -5.39 -11.67
C ALA A 364 -16.35 -5.89 -12.40
N ASP A 365 -17.52 -5.42 -11.99
CA ASP A 365 -18.81 -5.88 -12.52
C ASP A 365 -19.30 -5.02 -13.70
N GLU A 366 -19.14 -3.70 -13.62
CA GLU A 366 -19.60 -2.77 -14.66
C GLU A 366 -18.73 -1.50 -14.69
N VAL A 367 -18.61 -0.92 -15.88
CA VAL A 367 -17.97 0.39 -16.10
C VAL A 367 -19.04 1.48 -16.12
N ILE A 368 -18.87 2.52 -15.31
CA ILE A 368 -19.71 3.70 -15.33
C ILE A 368 -19.07 4.70 -16.31
N PRO A 369 -19.80 5.17 -17.34
CA PRO A 369 -19.24 6.07 -18.35
C PRO A 369 -18.88 7.44 -17.75
N GLU A 370 -17.85 8.07 -18.30
CA GLU A 370 -17.47 9.44 -17.98
C GLU A 370 -17.88 10.38 -19.14
N PRO A 371 -18.08 11.69 -18.87
CA PRO A 371 -18.27 12.66 -19.94
C PRO A 371 -16.99 12.75 -20.79
N LEU A 372 -17.11 13.25 -22.03
CA LEU A 372 -15.95 13.46 -22.89
C LEU A 372 -14.95 14.39 -22.17
N GLY A 373 -13.68 14.00 -22.12
CA GLY A 373 -12.67 14.66 -21.28
C GLY A 373 -12.41 13.99 -19.92
N GLY A 374 -13.35 13.20 -19.42
CA GLY A 374 -13.30 12.56 -18.11
C GLY A 374 -14.12 13.27 -17.04
N ALA A 375 -14.29 12.64 -15.88
CA ALA A 375 -15.23 13.02 -14.82
C ALA A 375 -15.17 14.49 -14.35
N HIS A 376 -14.03 15.15 -14.50
CA HIS A 376 -13.83 16.54 -14.11
C HIS A 376 -14.49 17.55 -15.08
N THR A 377 -14.88 17.14 -16.29
CA THR A 377 -15.54 18.03 -17.25
C THR A 377 -17.03 18.25 -16.96
N ASP A 378 -17.70 17.24 -16.40
CA ASP A 378 -19.06 17.35 -15.85
C ASP A 378 -19.20 16.50 -14.57
N PRO A 379 -18.78 17.03 -13.41
CA PRO A 379 -18.86 16.34 -12.12
C PRO A 379 -20.29 16.00 -11.70
N ALA A 380 -21.24 16.88 -12.02
CA ALA A 380 -22.64 16.71 -11.67
C ALA A 380 -23.25 15.54 -12.44
N TRP A 381 -23.05 15.49 -13.76
CA TRP A 381 -23.49 14.38 -14.58
C TRP A 381 -22.87 13.05 -14.14
N THR A 382 -21.56 13.04 -13.89
CA THR A 382 -20.84 11.84 -13.41
C THR A 382 -21.43 11.34 -12.09
N SER A 383 -21.71 12.24 -11.16
CA SER A 383 -22.36 11.92 -9.88
C SER A 383 -23.74 11.28 -10.08
N GLN A 384 -24.55 11.78 -11.02
CA GLN A 384 -25.84 11.18 -11.33
C GLN A 384 -25.70 9.78 -11.95
N GLN A 385 -24.70 9.53 -12.80
CA GLN A 385 -24.44 8.18 -13.31
C GLN A 385 -24.08 7.20 -12.20
N ILE A 386 -23.25 7.63 -11.23
CA ILE A 386 -22.93 6.85 -10.04
C ILE A 386 -24.21 6.56 -9.24
N LYS A 387 -25.06 7.56 -8.99
CA LYS A 387 -26.33 7.41 -8.27
C LYS A 387 -27.22 6.34 -8.93
N LEU A 388 -27.38 6.39 -10.25
CA LEU A 388 -28.17 5.42 -11.00
C LEU A 388 -27.60 4.00 -10.88
N ALA A 389 -26.29 3.82 -11.05
CA ALA A 389 -25.63 2.52 -10.93
C ALA A 389 -25.79 1.92 -9.52
N VAL A 390 -25.59 2.74 -8.48
CA VAL A 390 -25.72 2.30 -7.08
C VAL A 390 -27.16 1.94 -6.74
N ILE A 391 -28.15 2.75 -7.15
CA ILE A 391 -29.57 2.45 -6.89
C ILE A 391 -29.96 1.11 -7.53
N LYS A 392 -29.62 0.92 -8.81
CA LYS A 392 -29.90 -0.32 -9.54
C LYS A 392 -29.26 -1.54 -8.87
N ALA A 393 -27.99 -1.41 -8.45
CA ALA A 393 -27.28 -2.49 -7.77
C ALA A 393 -27.90 -2.84 -6.41
N VAL A 394 -28.29 -1.84 -5.64
CA VAL A 394 -28.93 -2.03 -4.33
C VAL A 394 -30.29 -2.69 -4.51
N GLU A 395 -31.09 -2.28 -5.49
CA GLU A 395 -32.39 -2.89 -5.79
C GLU A 395 -32.26 -4.36 -6.18
N GLU A 396 -31.29 -4.69 -7.03
CA GLU A 396 -30.99 -6.08 -7.40
C GLU A 396 -30.58 -6.93 -6.19
N LEU A 397 -29.66 -6.42 -5.36
CA LEU A 397 -29.18 -7.12 -4.18
C LEU A 397 -30.21 -7.20 -3.05
N SER A 398 -31.16 -6.26 -2.99
CA SER A 398 -32.26 -6.28 -2.01
C SER A 398 -33.26 -7.42 -2.25
N GLY A 399 -33.22 -8.06 -3.43
CA GLY A 399 -34.00 -9.26 -3.71
C GLY A 399 -33.42 -10.55 -3.11
N LEU A 400 -32.19 -10.50 -2.60
CA LEU A 400 -31.53 -11.62 -1.93
C LEU A 400 -31.78 -11.57 -0.42
N ASP A 401 -31.91 -12.74 0.19
CA ASP A 401 -31.87 -12.88 1.64
C ASP A 401 -30.43 -12.76 2.18
N THR A 402 -30.27 -12.79 3.50
CA THR A 402 -28.96 -12.63 4.13
C THR A 402 -27.97 -13.71 3.71
N GLU A 403 -28.40 -14.98 3.64
CA GLU A 403 -27.54 -16.07 3.19
C GLU A 403 -27.16 -15.92 1.72
N GLY A 404 -28.10 -15.53 0.87
CA GLY A 404 -27.86 -15.19 -0.53
C GLY A 404 -26.86 -14.06 -0.71
N LEU A 405 -26.94 -12.99 0.10
CA LEU A 405 -25.99 -11.86 0.05
C LEU A 405 -24.57 -12.27 0.43
N LEU A 406 -24.42 -13.06 1.50
CA LEU A 406 -23.12 -13.56 1.95
C LEU A 406 -22.52 -14.54 0.93
N SER A 407 -23.34 -15.47 0.44
CA SER A 407 -22.95 -16.42 -0.60
C SER A 407 -22.55 -15.71 -1.89
N HIS A 408 -23.31 -14.71 -2.34
CA HIS A 408 -22.97 -13.90 -3.51
C HIS A 408 -21.59 -13.25 -3.37
N ARG A 409 -21.32 -12.62 -2.22
CA ARG A 409 -20.03 -11.97 -1.96
C ARG A 409 -18.90 -13.01 -1.91
N HIS A 410 -19.09 -14.12 -1.20
CA HIS A 410 -18.09 -15.18 -1.11
C HIS A 410 -17.74 -15.77 -2.49
N HIS A 411 -18.75 -16.12 -3.30
CA HIS A 411 -18.54 -16.70 -4.63
C HIS A 411 -17.81 -15.75 -5.57
N LYS A 412 -18.16 -14.45 -5.56
CA LYS A 412 -17.48 -13.44 -6.36
C LYS A 412 -15.97 -13.48 -6.13
N PHE A 413 -15.51 -13.46 -4.88
CA PHE A 413 -14.08 -13.48 -4.58
C PHE A 413 -13.45 -14.86 -4.75
N ARG A 414 -14.17 -15.95 -4.47
CA ARG A 414 -13.64 -17.31 -4.57
C ARG A 414 -13.32 -17.72 -6.01
N GLN A 415 -14.01 -17.14 -6.99
CA GLN A 415 -13.79 -17.33 -8.43
C GLN A 415 -12.62 -16.51 -8.99
N LEU A 416 -12.04 -15.59 -8.22
CA LEU A 416 -10.91 -14.78 -8.68
C LEU A 416 -9.62 -15.61 -8.65
N GLY A 417 -8.90 -15.59 -9.76
CA GLY A 417 -7.63 -16.30 -9.95
C GLY A 417 -7.71 -17.37 -11.03
N GLY A 418 -6.64 -17.51 -11.80
CA GLY A 418 -6.49 -18.57 -12.78
C GLY A 418 -5.22 -19.36 -12.46
N PHE A 419 -5.36 -20.68 -12.35
CA PHE A 419 -4.25 -21.60 -12.13
C PHE A 419 -4.51 -22.87 -12.96
N ILE A 420 -3.43 -23.56 -13.31
CA ILE A 420 -3.49 -24.86 -13.97
C ILE A 420 -3.34 -25.89 -12.87
N GLU A 421 -4.33 -26.76 -12.71
CA GLU A 421 -4.21 -27.93 -11.83
C GLU A 421 -3.03 -28.77 -12.32
N ALA A 422 -1.99 -28.89 -11.48
CA ALA A 422 -0.94 -29.86 -11.73
C ALA A 422 -1.44 -31.24 -11.29
N ASP A 423 -0.90 -32.31 -11.89
CA ASP A 423 -1.04 -33.64 -11.31
C ASP A 423 -0.63 -33.59 -9.83
N THR A 424 -1.29 -34.36 -8.97
CA THR A 424 -0.99 -34.46 -7.54
C THR A 424 0.43 -35.00 -7.35
N VAL A 425 1.41 -34.12 -7.42
CA VAL A 425 2.77 -34.36 -6.96
C VAL A 425 2.71 -34.10 -5.47
N GLU A 426 2.84 -35.16 -4.65
CA GLU A 426 3.07 -34.97 -3.23
C GLU A 426 4.20 -33.96 -3.06
N PRO A 427 4.00 -32.87 -2.30
CA PRO A 427 5.01 -31.85 -2.18
C PRO A 427 6.24 -32.50 -1.54
N GLU A 428 7.27 -32.77 -2.35
CA GLU A 428 8.60 -33.02 -1.81
C GLU A 428 8.91 -31.81 -0.92
N ARG A 429 9.01 -32.04 0.39
CA ARG A 429 9.49 -31.03 1.34
C ARG A 429 10.95 -30.70 1.00
N LYS A 430 11.16 -29.87 -0.02
CA LYS A 430 12.44 -29.23 -0.28
C LYS A 430 12.63 -28.19 0.80
N ARG A 431 13.22 -28.62 1.92
CA ARG A 431 13.88 -27.71 2.85
C ARG A 431 14.97 -26.99 2.07
N SER A 432 14.68 -25.81 1.51
CA SER A 432 15.69 -24.92 0.94
C SER A 432 16.46 -24.21 2.06
N MET A 433 17.04 -24.99 2.97
CA MET A 433 18.27 -24.58 3.62
C MET A 433 19.36 -24.98 2.63
N LYS A 434 20.00 -24.02 1.95
CA LYS A 434 21.15 -24.32 1.10
C LYS A 434 22.15 -25.17 1.90
N LYS A 435 22.26 -26.47 1.60
CA LYS A 435 23.50 -27.21 1.85
C LYS A 435 24.51 -26.67 0.85
N LYS A 436 25.45 -25.91 1.37
CA LYS A 436 26.49 -25.23 0.61
C LYS A 436 27.54 -26.28 0.22
N GLU A 437 27.32 -27.05 -0.83
CA GLU A 437 28.35 -27.97 -1.36
C GLU A 437 27.99 -28.42 -2.78
N ALA A 438 28.63 -27.78 -3.76
CA ALA A 438 29.07 -28.31 -5.07
C ALA A 438 29.26 -27.13 -6.04
N GLY A 439 30.42 -26.48 -5.94
CA GLY A 439 30.83 -25.41 -6.84
C GLY A 439 32.22 -24.88 -6.48
N ILE A 440 33.11 -25.72 -5.93
CA ILE A 440 34.40 -25.27 -5.39
C ILE A 440 35.54 -25.38 -6.40
N VAL A 441 35.36 -26.01 -7.57
CA VAL A 441 36.50 -26.27 -8.48
C VAL A 441 36.63 -25.26 -9.63
N GLN A 442 35.54 -24.57 -10.02
CA GLN A 442 35.59 -23.58 -11.12
C GLN A 442 35.75 -22.14 -10.63
N THR A 443 35.19 -21.79 -9.47
CA THR A 443 35.34 -20.45 -8.88
C THR A 443 36.70 -20.22 -8.21
N THR A 444 37.45 -21.27 -7.85
CA THR A 444 38.77 -21.10 -7.20
C THR A 444 39.82 -20.55 -8.17
N ALA A 445 39.81 -20.99 -9.44
CA ALA A 445 40.75 -20.48 -10.45
C ALA A 445 40.44 -19.04 -10.87
N GLU A 446 39.16 -18.66 -10.97
CA GLU A 446 38.73 -17.28 -11.25
C GLU A 446 38.99 -16.36 -10.07
N LEU A 447 38.75 -16.83 -8.82
CA LEU A 447 39.07 -16.08 -7.62
C LEU A 447 40.59 -15.93 -7.40
N GLU A 448 41.41 -16.92 -7.74
CA GLU A 448 42.87 -16.82 -7.62
C GLU A 448 43.45 -15.80 -8.61
N ALA A 449 42.96 -15.77 -9.85
CA ALA A 449 43.35 -14.75 -10.83
C ALA A 449 42.90 -13.34 -10.41
N GLU A 450 41.71 -13.21 -9.82
CA GLU A 450 41.16 -11.94 -9.34
C GLU A 450 41.84 -11.46 -8.04
N ILE A 451 42.27 -12.38 -7.17
CA ILE A 451 43.09 -12.12 -5.97
C ILE A 451 44.51 -11.67 -6.36
N GLU A 452 45.12 -12.25 -7.39
CA GLU A 452 46.43 -11.82 -7.90
C GLU A 452 46.36 -10.38 -8.46
N ASN A 453 45.27 -10.07 -9.17
CA ASN A 453 44.98 -8.74 -9.72
C ASN A 453 44.67 -7.71 -8.61
N LEU A 454 43.99 -8.13 -7.54
CA LEU A 454 43.73 -7.33 -6.34
C LEU A 454 44.99 -7.12 -5.48
N LYS A 455 45.89 -8.11 -5.39
CA LYS A 455 47.21 -7.95 -4.71
C LYS A 455 48.11 -6.97 -5.45
N LYS A 456 48.04 -6.94 -6.78
CA LYS A 456 48.76 -5.97 -7.62
C LYS A 456 48.22 -4.55 -7.41
N LYS A 457 46.88 -4.38 -7.41
CA LYS A 457 46.22 -3.11 -7.06
C LYS A 457 46.49 -2.66 -5.63
N ALA A 458 46.57 -3.58 -4.66
CA ALA A 458 46.85 -3.28 -3.25
C ALA A 458 48.31 -2.87 -2.99
N ARG A 459 49.27 -3.28 -3.85
CA ARG A 459 50.65 -2.79 -3.80
C ARG A 459 50.81 -1.39 -4.40
N GLU A 460 49.98 -1.03 -5.36
CA GLU A 460 50.01 0.28 -6.02
C GLU A 460 49.23 1.36 -5.25
N SER A 461 48.37 0.98 -4.30
CA SER A 461 47.62 1.92 -3.45
C SER A 461 48.07 1.88 -1.97
N LYS A 462 49.34 2.20 -1.69
CA LYS A 462 49.72 2.70 -0.36
C LYS A 462 49.34 4.17 -0.27
N GLY A 463 48.06 4.42 0.02
CA GLY A 463 47.53 5.76 0.25
C GLY A 463 46.02 5.73 0.39
N SER A 464 45.54 5.93 1.63
CA SER A 464 44.13 6.10 2.05
C SER A 464 43.22 4.86 2.05
N LYS A 465 42.65 4.59 3.23
CA LYS A 465 41.51 3.67 3.46
C LYS A 465 40.20 4.42 3.17
N PRO A 466 39.17 3.80 2.59
CA PRO A 466 37.81 4.36 2.65
C PRO A 466 37.17 4.04 4.02
N PRO A 467 36.45 4.97 4.66
CA PRO A 467 35.67 4.67 5.85
C PRO A 467 34.28 4.11 5.47
N GLY A 468 33.72 3.27 6.34
CA GLY A 468 32.28 2.97 6.38
C GLY A 468 31.47 4.22 6.73
N PRO A 469 30.14 4.13 6.92
CA PRO A 469 29.29 5.30 7.09
C PRO A 469 29.48 5.91 8.48
N THR A 470 30.56 6.66 8.64
CA THR A 470 30.75 7.62 9.72
C THR A 470 30.08 8.91 9.26
N ILE A 471 29.20 9.50 10.06
CA ILE A 471 28.78 10.89 9.85
C ILE A 471 30.09 11.69 9.89
N SER A 472 30.55 12.22 8.76
CA SER A 472 31.83 12.93 8.75
C SER A 472 31.68 14.21 9.57
N ASP A 473 32.74 14.59 10.28
CA ASP A 473 32.78 15.85 11.04
C ASP A 473 32.44 17.06 10.15
N GLU A 474 32.72 16.95 8.85
CA GLU A 474 32.39 17.94 7.81
C GLU A 474 30.88 18.09 7.59
N VAL A 475 30.10 17.00 7.65
CA VAL A 475 28.62 17.05 7.57
C VAL A 475 28.04 17.72 8.80
N MET A 476 28.61 17.46 9.98
CA MET A 476 28.20 18.11 11.23
C MET A 476 28.52 19.60 11.23
N GLU A 477 29.68 20.00 10.73
CA GLU A 477 30.08 21.40 10.64
C GLU A 477 29.25 22.19 9.62
N ASN A 478 28.85 21.55 8.52
CA ASN A 478 27.88 22.12 7.58
C ASN A 478 26.50 22.27 8.23
N LEU A 479 26.01 21.26 8.96
CA LEU A 479 24.73 21.33 9.66
C LEU A 479 24.71 22.42 10.74
N ARG A 480 25.80 22.58 11.50
CA ARG A 480 25.97 23.69 12.47
C ARG A 480 25.90 25.05 11.79
N ARG A 481 26.64 25.23 10.68
CA ARG A 481 26.62 26.48 9.90
C ARG A 481 25.23 26.83 9.37
N GLU A 482 24.48 25.83 8.90
CA GLU A 482 23.10 26.05 8.44
C GLU A 482 22.15 26.41 9.59
N VAL A 483 22.26 25.75 10.74
CA VAL A 483 21.49 26.09 11.94
C VAL A 483 21.81 27.50 12.40
N ASP A 484 23.10 27.89 12.48
CA ASP A 484 23.52 29.23 12.91
C ASP A 484 23.00 30.33 11.96
N LYS A 485 22.99 30.06 10.66
CA LYS A 485 22.43 30.98 9.66
C LYS A 485 20.92 31.16 9.84
N GLU A 486 20.17 30.07 9.98
CA GLU A 486 18.72 30.13 10.19
C GLU A 486 18.34 30.71 11.55
N MET A 487 19.13 30.46 12.60
CA MET A 487 19.01 31.11 13.91
C MET A 487 19.17 32.62 13.77
N THR A 488 20.15 33.07 13.01
CA THR A 488 20.39 34.49 12.76
C THR A 488 19.22 35.13 11.99
N GLU A 489 18.73 34.49 10.94
CA GLU A 489 17.56 34.95 10.18
C GLU A 489 16.28 34.96 11.02
N ALA A 490 16.10 33.97 11.91
CA ALA A 490 15.01 33.94 12.89
C ALA A 490 15.12 35.10 13.89
N PHE A 491 16.32 35.38 14.37
CA PHE A 491 16.57 36.46 15.33
C PHE A 491 16.31 37.85 14.73
N ILE A 492 16.68 38.05 13.46
CA ILE A 492 16.41 39.28 12.69
C ILE A 492 14.90 39.43 12.47
N SER A 493 14.22 38.38 12.01
CA SER A 493 12.78 38.43 11.74
C SER A 493 11.92 38.60 12.99
N MET A 494 12.42 38.22 14.17
CA MET A 494 11.77 38.49 15.47
C MET A 494 12.03 39.90 16.02
N GLY A 495 12.87 40.71 15.35
CA GLY A 495 13.19 42.08 15.79
C GLY A 495 14.03 42.14 17.07
N LEU A 496 14.73 41.06 17.42
CA LEU A 496 15.53 40.96 18.65
C LEU A 496 16.96 41.49 18.49
N GLN A 497 17.38 41.81 17.25
CA GLN A 497 18.74 42.21 16.90
C GLN A 497 19.22 43.47 17.64
N GLU A 498 18.36 44.49 17.78
CA GLU A 498 18.70 45.72 18.50
C GLU A 498 18.94 45.47 20.01
N LYS A 499 18.18 44.54 20.61
CA LYS A 499 18.36 44.14 22.01
C LYS A 499 19.67 43.39 22.23
N LEU A 500 20.06 42.55 21.26
CA LEU A 500 21.33 41.82 21.30
C LEU A 500 22.53 42.76 21.12
N GLU A 501 22.45 43.72 20.20
CA GLU A 501 23.52 44.71 20.00
C GLU A 501 23.64 45.70 21.17
N ALA A 502 22.54 46.05 21.84
CA ALA A 502 22.59 46.81 23.09
C ALA A 502 23.36 46.06 24.19
N ILE A 503 23.11 44.75 24.34
CA ILE A 503 23.83 43.89 25.30
C ILE A 503 25.32 43.76 24.92
N LYS A 504 25.65 43.59 23.64
CA LYS A 504 27.05 43.52 23.16
C LYS A 504 27.80 44.83 23.37
N MET A 505 27.19 45.97 23.09
CA MET A 505 27.75 47.31 23.34
C MET A 505 28.05 47.52 24.83
N GLU A 506 27.19 47.01 25.70
CA GLU A 506 27.37 47.09 27.16
C GLU A 506 28.49 46.15 27.65
N LEU A 507 28.60 44.93 27.09
CA LEU A 507 29.72 44.01 27.30
C LEU A 507 31.07 44.62 26.87
N SER A 508 31.11 45.30 25.72
CA SER A 508 32.31 45.99 25.22
C SER A 508 32.74 47.19 26.07
N LYS A 509 31.82 47.77 26.86
CA LYS A 509 32.13 48.85 27.82
C LYS A 509 32.65 48.32 29.16
N SER A 510 32.39 47.04 29.49
CA SER A 510 32.81 46.39 30.73
C SER A 510 34.19 45.71 30.68
N SER A 511 34.81 45.58 29.49
CA SER A 511 36.06 44.84 29.30
C SER A 511 37.33 45.58 29.77
N THR A 512 37.21 46.75 30.39
CA THR A 512 38.35 47.50 30.98
C THR A 512 38.51 47.32 32.49
N ALA A 513 37.70 46.47 33.14
CA ALA A 513 37.91 46.08 34.53
C ALA A 513 38.07 44.56 34.63
N SER A 514 39.07 44.17 35.42
CA SER A 514 39.55 42.80 35.68
C SER A 514 38.49 41.71 35.68
N GLU A 515 38.83 40.57 35.06
CA GLU A 515 38.11 39.30 35.03
C GLU A 515 37.52 38.90 36.40
N SER A 516 36.33 39.37 36.71
CA SER A 516 35.50 38.87 37.79
C SER A 516 34.05 39.11 37.44
N ALA A 517 33.28 38.02 37.40
CA ALA A 517 31.84 37.89 37.29
C ALA A 517 31.10 38.97 36.46
N LEU A 518 30.61 38.55 35.27
CA LEU A 518 29.55 39.23 34.51
C LEU A 518 28.56 39.91 35.45
N SER A 519 28.36 41.22 35.28
CA SER A 519 27.41 41.95 36.12
C SER A 519 26.04 41.25 36.07
N PRO A 520 25.40 40.99 37.22
CA PRO A 520 24.17 40.19 37.29
C PRO A 520 23.05 40.76 36.41
N ASN A 521 23.06 42.08 36.18
CA ASN A 521 22.11 42.79 35.31
C ASN A 521 22.25 42.41 33.82
N VAL A 522 23.47 42.30 33.30
CA VAL A 522 23.69 41.89 31.90
C VAL A 522 23.29 40.42 31.68
N LYS A 523 23.58 39.56 32.67
CA LYS A 523 23.17 38.16 32.65
C LYS A 523 21.65 38.00 32.65
N GLU A 524 20.95 38.72 33.52
CA GLU A 524 19.49 38.71 33.59
C GLU A 524 18.83 39.19 32.28
N ARG A 525 19.38 40.22 31.64
CA ARG A 525 18.88 40.72 30.34
C ARG A 525 19.15 39.74 29.20
N ALA A 526 20.28 39.03 29.23
CA ALA A 526 20.59 37.97 28.26
C ALA A 526 19.65 36.76 28.44
N ASP A 527 19.38 36.35 29.68
CA ASP A 527 18.46 35.26 29.99
C ASP A 527 17.03 35.61 29.58
N LYS A 528 16.60 36.86 29.81
CA LYS A 528 15.29 37.36 29.36
C LYS A 528 15.16 37.36 27.83
N LEU A 529 16.23 37.76 27.12
CA LEU A 529 16.27 37.73 25.66
C LEU A 529 16.19 36.29 25.12
N ALA A 530 16.88 35.35 25.77
CA ALA A 530 16.81 33.93 25.43
C ALA A 530 15.41 33.34 25.69
N GLN A 531 14.74 33.73 26.77
CA GLN A 531 13.36 33.32 27.05
C GLN A 531 12.38 33.88 26.00
N GLU A 532 12.51 35.15 25.62
CA GLU A 532 11.69 35.78 24.56
C GLU A 532 11.86 35.04 23.22
N PHE A 533 13.10 34.69 22.87
CA PHE A 533 13.41 33.92 21.67
C PHE A 533 12.80 32.51 21.71
N ASN A 534 12.97 31.78 22.83
CA ASN A 534 12.41 30.44 23.00
C ASN A 534 10.87 30.43 22.99
N LEU A 535 10.23 31.44 23.58
CA LEU A 535 8.78 31.60 23.55
C LEU A 535 8.29 31.86 22.11
N ALA A 536 8.99 32.68 21.35
CA ALA A 536 8.69 32.93 19.95
C ALA A 536 8.87 31.68 19.08
N LEU A 537 9.92 30.89 19.33
CA LEU A 537 10.10 29.59 18.71
C LEU A 537 9.00 28.60 19.10
N SER A 538 8.48 28.61 20.33
CA SER A 538 7.46 27.66 20.79
C SER A 538 6.09 27.81 20.12
N ARG A 539 5.84 28.90 19.37
CA ARG A 539 4.55 29.13 18.70
C ARG A 539 4.29 28.08 17.59
N PRO A 540 3.07 27.50 17.51
CA PRO A 540 2.73 26.52 16.48
C PRO A 540 2.87 27.10 15.06
N GLY A 541 3.60 26.40 14.18
CA GLY A 541 3.76 26.78 12.77
C GLY A 541 4.89 27.77 12.45
N SER A 542 5.53 28.40 13.44
CA SER A 542 6.68 29.31 13.22
C SER A 542 8.01 28.55 13.19
N TYR A 543 8.91 28.92 12.27
CA TYR A 543 10.29 28.43 12.14
C TYR A 543 10.45 26.89 12.12
N LEU A 544 9.53 26.19 11.42
CA LEU A 544 9.51 24.72 11.36
C LEU A 544 10.82 24.12 10.81
N GLY A 545 11.44 24.77 9.82
CA GLY A 545 12.73 24.35 9.25
C GLY A 545 13.86 24.38 10.28
N LEU A 546 13.96 25.48 11.04
CA LEU A 546 14.95 25.64 12.11
C LEU A 546 14.75 24.63 13.24
N LYS A 547 13.49 24.35 13.63
CA LYS A 547 13.18 23.31 14.64
C LYS A 547 13.64 21.92 14.19
N GLN A 548 13.32 21.54 12.95
CA GLN A 548 13.74 20.27 12.38
C GLN A 548 15.27 20.16 12.34
N LYS A 549 15.97 21.22 11.93
CA LYS A 549 17.44 21.23 11.89
C LYS A 549 18.07 21.15 13.29
N LEU A 550 17.54 21.84 14.29
CA LEU A 550 17.98 21.75 15.68
C LEU A 550 17.77 20.34 16.28
N GLU A 551 16.64 19.71 15.99
CA GLU A 551 16.36 18.32 16.40
C GLU A 551 17.34 17.34 15.74
N THR A 552 17.57 17.48 14.43
CA THR A 552 18.56 16.65 13.72
C THR A 552 19.99 16.83 14.21
N LEU A 553 20.39 18.07 14.57
CA LEU A 553 21.71 18.37 15.13
C LEU A 553 21.90 17.74 16.52
N THR A 554 20.85 17.79 17.35
CA THR A 554 20.85 17.22 18.71
C THR A 554 20.97 15.70 18.65
N GLU A 555 20.19 15.07 17.77
CA GLU A 555 20.22 13.61 17.58
C GLU A 555 21.57 13.16 16.99
N ALA A 556 22.12 13.87 16.01
CA ALA A 556 23.41 13.56 15.43
C ALA A 556 24.57 13.71 16.43
N SER A 557 24.54 14.74 17.29
CA SER A 557 25.54 14.93 18.35
C SER A 557 25.48 13.80 19.40
N ARG A 558 24.27 13.34 19.75
CA ARG A 558 24.04 12.20 20.65
C ARG A 558 24.61 10.90 20.08
N LEU A 559 24.42 10.66 18.79
CA LEU A 559 24.94 9.47 18.11
C LEU A 559 26.48 9.47 18.04
N LEU A 560 27.10 10.63 17.80
CA LEU A 560 28.57 10.75 17.82
C LEU A 560 29.16 10.51 19.22
N GLU A 561 28.52 11.01 20.27
CA GLU A 561 28.95 10.71 21.65
C GLU A 561 28.85 9.21 21.97
N GLN A 562 27.79 8.54 21.49
CA GLN A 562 27.63 7.10 21.68
C GLN A 562 28.67 6.31 20.88
N GLN A 563 29.01 6.74 19.67
CA GLN A 563 30.08 6.14 18.87
C GLN A 563 31.45 6.33 19.53
N ALA A 564 31.77 7.53 20.04
CA ALA A 564 33.02 7.80 20.74
C ALA A 564 33.15 6.97 22.03
N LYS A 565 32.06 6.86 22.81
CA LYS A 565 32.01 5.98 23.99
C LYS A 565 32.19 4.51 23.61
N GLY A 566 31.55 4.05 22.53
CA GLY A 566 31.67 2.69 22.02
C GLY A 566 33.08 2.36 21.54
N GLU A 567 33.75 3.28 20.84
CA GLU A 567 35.13 3.10 20.40
C GLU A 567 36.13 3.13 21.57
N SER A 568 35.93 4.00 22.56
CA SER A 568 36.74 4.03 23.78
C SER A 568 36.61 2.72 24.55
N LEU A 569 35.40 2.21 24.74
CA LEU A 569 35.14 0.92 25.37
C LEU A 569 35.80 -0.23 24.57
N LYS A 570 35.68 -0.20 23.25
CA LYS A 570 36.26 -1.22 22.36
C LYS A 570 37.79 -1.22 22.41
N ARG A 571 38.43 -0.05 22.51
CA ARG A 571 39.89 0.06 22.67
C ARG A 571 40.33 -0.44 24.04
N GLU A 572 39.59 -0.11 25.10
CA GLU A 572 39.89 -0.57 26.46
C GLU A 572 39.73 -2.10 26.62
N ILE A 573 38.65 -2.66 26.05
CA ILE A 573 38.38 -4.10 26.02
C ILE A 573 39.45 -4.83 25.19
N ASN A 574 39.81 -4.32 24.01
CA ASN A 574 40.84 -4.95 23.17
C ASN A 574 42.23 -4.88 23.79
N ALA A 575 42.59 -3.78 24.47
CA ALA A 575 43.87 -3.67 25.18
C ALA A 575 43.97 -4.69 26.31
N ARG A 576 42.93 -4.84 27.13
CA ARG A 576 42.90 -5.82 28.24
C ARG A 576 42.86 -7.28 27.77
N LEU A 577 42.15 -7.58 26.68
CA LEU A 577 42.05 -8.96 26.15
C LEU A 577 43.32 -9.39 25.39
N GLN A 578 43.96 -8.48 24.63
CA GLN A 578 45.15 -8.82 23.83
C GLN A 578 46.36 -9.19 24.68
N GLU A 579 46.55 -8.56 25.83
CA GLU A 579 47.75 -8.77 26.67
C GLU A 579 47.70 -10.11 27.42
N GLN A 580 46.51 -10.58 27.81
CA GLN A 580 46.36 -11.80 28.62
C GLN A 580 45.90 -13.05 27.85
N MET A 581 45.29 -12.92 26.65
CA MET A 581 44.82 -14.08 25.88
C MET A 581 45.85 -14.64 24.89
N LYS A 582 46.89 -13.88 24.58
CA LYS A 582 47.83 -14.19 23.48
C LYS A 582 48.56 -15.52 23.68
N GLY A 583 48.99 -15.82 24.92
CA GLY A 583 49.65 -17.09 25.25
C GLY A 583 48.72 -18.31 25.15
N ARG A 584 47.49 -18.19 25.67
CA ARG A 584 46.51 -19.30 25.69
C ARG A 584 45.91 -19.59 24.32
N MET A 585 45.70 -18.56 23.49
CA MET A 585 45.27 -18.76 22.11
C MET A 585 46.35 -19.43 21.25
N GLU A 586 47.63 -19.22 21.55
CA GLU A 586 48.72 -19.84 20.82
C GLU A 586 48.79 -21.35 21.08
N ILE A 587 48.52 -21.79 22.32
CA ILE A 587 48.40 -23.21 22.69
C ILE A 587 47.26 -23.88 21.90
N LEU A 588 46.09 -23.23 21.84
CA LEU A 588 44.94 -23.72 21.06
C LEU A 588 45.23 -23.75 19.55
N ARG A 589 46.02 -22.79 19.05
CA ARG A 589 46.45 -22.73 17.64
C ARG A 589 47.40 -23.88 17.30
N MET A 590 48.39 -24.15 18.15
CA MET A 590 49.34 -25.25 17.96
C MET A 590 48.66 -26.62 18.02
N ALA A 591 47.73 -26.82 18.96
CA ALA A 591 46.94 -28.05 19.04
C ALA A 591 46.09 -28.26 17.78
N ARG A 592 45.48 -27.18 17.27
CA ARG A 592 44.70 -27.23 16.02
C ARG A 592 45.56 -27.56 14.80
N GLU A 593 46.78 -27.00 14.71
CA GLU A 593 47.73 -27.27 13.63
C GLU A 593 48.27 -28.71 13.64
N LYS A 594 48.38 -29.35 14.82
CA LYS A 594 48.71 -30.78 14.94
C LYS A 594 47.56 -31.69 14.49
N VAL A 595 46.33 -31.38 14.89
CA VAL A 595 45.13 -32.10 14.45
C VAL A 595 44.93 -32.02 12.93
N THR A 596 45.16 -30.85 12.33
CA THR A 596 45.03 -30.70 10.86
C THR A 596 46.11 -31.44 10.08
N ARG A 597 47.23 -31.81 10.71
CA ARG A 597 48.29 -32.63 10.12
C ARG A 597 48.07 -34.15 10.31
N GLY A 598 47.00 -34.54 11.01
CA GLY A 598 46.60 -35.95 11.16
C GLY A 598 47.36 -36.73 12.24
N GLU A 599 48.15 -36.04 13.08
CA GLU A 599 48.83 -36.65 14.23
C GLU A 599 47.83 -36.88 15.38
N GLN A 600 47.90 -38.02 16.08
CA GLN A 600 47.11 -38.23 17.29
C GLN A 600 47.62 -37.31 18.41
N LEU A 601 46.71 -36.63 19.09
CA LEU A 601 47.06 -35.76 20.21
C LEU A 601 47.41 -36.61 21.43
N ASP A 602 48.60 -36.39 21.98
CA ASP A 602 49.01 -36.99 23.25
C ASP A 602 48.09 -36.51 24.40
N GLU A 603 47.87 -37.37 25.39
CA GLU A 603 46.97 -37.15 26.53
C GLU A 603 47.35 -35.89 27.34
N SER A 604 48.65 -35.56 27.41
CA SER A 604 49.17 -34.33 28.04
C SER A 604 48.75 -33.05 27.31
N LEU A 605 48.70 -33.04 25.97
CA LEU A 605 48.31 -31.85 25.19
C LEU A 605 46.80 -31.61 25.22
N THR A 606 46.01 -32.66 25.40
CA THR A 606 44.56 -32.55 25.53
C THR A 606 44.16 -31.96 26.89
N GLU A 607 44.87 -32.32 27.97
CA GLU A 607 44.70 -31.69 29.28
C GLU A 607 45.10 -30.20 29.28
N GLU A 608 46.21 -29.84 28.63
CA GLU A 608 46.65 -28.44 28.48
C GLU A 608 45.64 -27.58 27.69
N VAL A 609 45.01 -28.16 26.67
CA VAL A 609 43.97 -27.49 25.87
C VAL A 609 42.69 -27.27 26.67
N GLU A 610 42.26 -28.25 27.46
CA GLU A 610 41.05 -28.09 28.29
C GLU A 610 41.29 -27.13 29.46
N THR A 611 42.48 -27.12 30.08
CA THR A 611 42.84 -26.11 31.08
C THR A 611 42.90 -24.70 30.48
N ALA A 612 43.56 -24.52 29.32
CA ALA A 612 43.62 -23.22 28.65
C ALA A 612 42.22 -22.69 28.29
N LYS A 613 41.27 -23.57 27.95
CA LYS A 613 39.88 -23.26 27.58
C LYS A 613 39.03 -22.86 28.78
N GLU A 614 39.13 -23.55 29.91
CA GLU A 614 38.41 -23.15 31.13
C GLU A 614 38.97 -21.87 31.74
N GLU A 615 40.29 -21.64 31.66
CA GLU A 615 40.90 -20.38 32.07
C GLU A 615 40.45 -19.20 31.20
N LEU A 616 40.35 -19.39 29.87
CA LEU A 616 39.82 -18.38 28.95
C LEU A 616 38.38 -17.99 29.28
N LYS A 617 37.58 -18.97 29.72
CA LYS A 617 36.16 -18.80 30.03
C LYS A 617 35.94 -18.06 31.35
N GLU A 618 36.76 -18.32 32.36
CA GLU A 618 36.76 -17.55 33.61
C GLU A 618 37.25 -16.10 33.39
N MET A 619 38.22 -15.89 32.49
CA MET A 619 38.65 -14.53 32.12
C MET A 619 37.58 -13.71 31.40
N LEU A 620 36.80 -14.33 30.51
CA LEU A 620 35.72 -13.64 29.81
C LEU A 620 34.63 -13.20 30.80
N LYS A 621 34.35 -14.02 31.83
CA LYS A 621 33.44 -13.67 32.92
C LYS A 621 33.95 -12.51 33.78
N SER A 622 35.24 -12.48 34.12
CA SER A 622 35.81 -11.42 34.96
C SER A 622 35.85 -10.05 34.26
N ALA A 623 35.85 -10.01 32.93
CA ALA A 623 35.76 -8.80 32.12
C ALA A 623 34.33 -8.20 32.00
N LYS A 624 33.33 -8.71 32.74
CA LYS A 624 31.90 -8.34 32.67
C LYS A 624 31.28 -8.49 31.26
N LEU A 625 31.85 -9.35 30.43
CA LEU A 625 31.24 -9.78 29.18
C LEU A 625 30.47 -11.06 29.46
N GLU A 626 29.16 -11.06 29.22
CA GLU A 626 28.37 -12.28 29.31
C GLU A 626 28.78 -13.24 28.20
N VAL A 627 29.31 -14.40 28.59
CA VAL A 627 29.42 -15.55 27.69
C VAL A 627 28.01 -16.08 27.48
N ILE A 628 27.37 -15.66 26.38
CA ILE A 628 26.18 -16.33 25.87
C ILE A 628 26.63 -17.75 25.50
N ALA A 629 26.26 -18.69 26.37
CA ALA A 629 26.55 -20.12 26.38
C ALA A 629 27.21 -20.74 25.12
N LEU A 630 28.28 -21.51 25.35
CA LEU A 630 28.48 -22.78 24.65
C LEU A 630 27.26 -23.67 24.94
N GLY A 631 26.26 -23.61 24.07
CA GLY A 631 25.10 -24.47 24.16
C GLY A 631 25.51 -25.93 23.99
N LYS A 632 25.63 -26.67 25.11
CA LYS A 632 25.00 -27.99 25.14
C LYS A 632 23.53 -27.73 24.81
N LYS A 633 23.06 -28.18 23.65
CA LYS A 633 21.64 -28.19 23.32
C LYS A 633 20.89 -28.92 24.44
N LYS A 634 20.25 -28.18 25.35
CA LYS A 634 19.02 -28.68 25.96
C LYS A 634 17.95 -28.53 24.88
N LEU A 635 17.56 -29.67 24.32
CA LEU A 635 16.30 -29.79 23.59
C LEU A 635 15.18 -29.33 24.55
N PRO A 636 14.12 -28.65 24.09
CA PRO A 636 12.91 -28.53 24.89
C PRO A 636 12.49 -29.94 25.29
N SER A 637 12.35 -30.20 26.60
CA SER A 637 11.83 -31.47 27.10
C SER A 637 10.46 -31.67 26.48
N ALA A 638 10.31 -32.74 25.71
CA ALA A 638 9.01 -33.10 25.19
C ALA A 638 8.08 -33.44 26.36
N PRO A 639 6.74 -33.41 26.18
CA PRO A 639 5.82 -33.94 27.18
C PRO A 639 6.30 -35.34 27.61
N PRO A 640 6.22 -35.73 28.90
CA PRO A 640 6.72 -37.04 29.36
C PRO A 640 6.14 -38.22 28.56
N ASP A 641 4.93 -38.07 28.02
CA ASP A 641 4.28 -39.01 27.10
C ASP A 641 5.06 -39.24 25.78
N LEU A 642 5.72 -38.20 25.27
CA LEU A 642 6.48 -38.28 24.02
C LEU A 642 7.87 -38.90 24.21
N GLU A 643 8.52 -38.63 25.35
CA GLU A 643 9.80 -39.28 25.69
C GLU A 643 9.63 -40.79 25.89
N GLU A 644 8.53 -41.21 26.52
CA GLU A 644 8.19 -42.62 26.71
C GLU A 644 7.88 -43.31 25.36
N ARG A 645 7.14 -42.66 24.47
CA ARG A 645 6.84 -43.19 23.13
C ARG A 645 8.08 -43.28 22.23
N ILE A 646 9.00 -42.33 22.34
CA ILE A 646 10.29 -42.37 21.62
C ILE A 646 11.12 -43.55 22.14
N ALA A 647 11.20 -43.73 23.46
CA ALA A 647 11.92 -44.86 24.06
C ALA A 647 11.32 -46.22 23.65
N GLN A 648 9.99 -46.33 23.57
CA GLN A 648 9.31 -47.53 23.09
C GLN A 648 9.56 -47.80 21.59
N ALA A 649 9.57 -46.74 20.76
CA ALA A 649 9.90 -46.87 19.34
C ALA A 649 11.35 -47.34 19.13
N ASP A 650 12.30 -46.78 19.90
CA ASP A 650 13.71 -47.17 19.83
C ASP A 650 13.92 -48.64 20.26
N LEU A 651 13.18 -49.11 21.27
CA LEU A 651 13.16 -50.52 21.69
C LEU A 651 12.65 -51.45 20.58
N LEU A 652 11.51 -51.11 19.96
CA LEU A 652 10.92 -51.91 18.89
C LEU A 652 11.81 -51.99 17.65
N ILE A 653 12.49 -50.89 17.31
CA ILE A 653 13.45 -50.83 16.21
C ILE A 653 14.67 -51.71 16.53
N GLY A 654 15.18 -51.63 17.77
CA GLY A 654 16.31 -52.45 18.23
C GLY A 654 16.02 -53.95 18.17
N GLU A 655 14.82 -54.36 18.60
CA GLU A 655 14.39 -55.76 18.52
C GLU A 655 14.27 -56.27 17.07
N GLU A 656 13.74 -55.47 16.15
CA GLU A 656 13.62 -55.87 14.75
C GLU A 656 14.99 -55.98 14.06
N ILE A 657 15.91 -55.07 14.39
CA ILE A 657 17.30 -55.16 13.92
C ILE A 657 17.95 -56.45 14.44
N GLN A 658 17.72 -56.77 15.71
CA GLN A 658 18.28 -57.97 16.32
C GLN A 658 17.70 -59.25 15.68
N ARG A 659 16.39 -59.28 15.42
CA ARG A 659 15.74 -60.36 14.65
C ARG A 659 16.32 -60.48 13.25
N ALA A 660 16.51 -59.37 12.54
CA ALA A 660 17.07 -59.37 11.19
C ALA A 660 18.51 -59.87 11.14
N VAL A 661 19.32 -59.54 12.16
CA VAL A 661 20.70 -60.03 12.31
C VAL A 661 20.73 -61.54 12.56
N GLU A 662 19.79 -62.07 13.33
CA GLU A 662 19.70 -63.50 13.64
C GLU A 662 19.12 -64.32 12.48
N ALA A 663 18.04 -63.85 11.85
CA ALA A 663 17.42 -64.50 10.69
C ALA A 663 18.33 -64.45 9.44
N GLY A 664 19.12 -63.39 9.28
CA GLY A 664 20.10 -63.25 8.19
C GLY A 664 21.41 -64.02 8.39
N GLY A 665 21.60 -64.68 9.55
CA GLY A 665 22.84 -65.39 9.89
C GLY A 665 24.08 -64.48 9.91
N LEU A 666 23.92 -63.21 10.29
CA LEU A 666 24.93 -62.16 10.10
C LEU A 666 25.90 -62.01 11.27
N ARG A 667 25.66 -62.72 12.37
CA ARG A 667 26.43 -62.57 13.62
C ARG A 667 27.91 -62.92 13.44
N GLU A 668 28.22 -63.94 12.64
CA GLU A 668 29.60 -64.32 12.33
C GLU A 668 30.31 -63.28 11.45
N LYS A 669 29.63 -62.79 10.41
CA LYS A 669 30.17 -61.75 9.51
C LYS A 669 30.40 -60.42 10.22
N ILE A 670 29.54 -60.05 11.16
CA ILE A 670 29.71 -58.86 12.00
C ILE A 670 30.92 -59.01 12.93
N ASN A 671 31.19 -60.22 13.43
CA ASN A 671 32.39 -60.49 14.23
C ASN A 671 33.66 -60.49 13.36
N GLU A 672 33.59 -61.04 12.15
CA GLU A 672 34.69 -61.00 11.18
C GLU A 672 35.01 -59.55 10.77
N LEU A 673 33.99 -58.73 10.52
CA LEU A 673 34.15 -57.29 10.27
C LEU A 673 34.84 -56.58 11.45
N LYS A 674 34.47 -56.91 12.70
CA LYS A 674 35.09 -56.32 13.89
C LYS A 674 36.57 -56.69 14.03
N GLU A 675 36.97 -57.89 13.63
CA GLU A 675 38.38 -58.31 13.65
C GLU A 675 39.16 -57.69 12.47
N GLU A 676 38.57 -57.58 11.28
CA GLU A 676 39.21 -56.91 10.13
C GLU A 676 39.36 -55.39 10.33
N MET A 677 38.45 -54.77 11.10
CA MET A 677 38.61 -53.37 11.52
C MET A 677 39.76 -53.19 12.53
N LYS A 678 40.14 -54.23 13.29
CA LYS A 678 41.31 -54.19 14.18
C LYS A 678 42.62 -54.48 13.43
N SER A 679 42.60 -55.28 12.37
CA SER A 679 43.78 -55.63 11.56
C SER A 679 44.17 -54.55 10.53
N ALA A 680 43.44 -53.44 10.47
CA ALA A 680 43.64 -52.30 9.56
C ALA A 680 43.49 -52.61 8.05
N ASN A 681 42.84 -53.73 7.68
CA ASN A 681 42.55 -54.07 6.29
C ASN A 681 41.26 -53.38 5.80
N ARG A 682 41.40 -52.13 5.36
CA ARG A 682 40.29 -51.22 5.02
C ARG A 682 39.40 -51.69 3.87
N GLU A 683 39.98 -52.35 2.86
CA GLU A 683 39.24 -52.78 1.67
C GLU A 683 38.30 -53.96 1.99
N ARG A 684 38.79 -54.96 2.74
CA ARG A 684 37.99 -56.13 3.13
C ARG A 684 36.90 -55.78 4.13
N ALA A 685 37.14 -54.81 5.02
CA ALA A 685 36.14 -54.31 5.95
C ALA A 685 34.98 -53.59 5.21
N LEU A 686 35.28 -52.80 4.17
CA LEU A 686 34.26 -52.13 3.37
C LEU A 686 33.39 -53.13 2.57
N GLU A 687 33.99 -54.20 2.06
CA GLU A 687 33.26 -55.27 1.36
C GLU A 687 32.30 -56.01 2.31
N LEU A 688 32.77 -56.37 3.51
CA LEU A 688 31.96 -57.03 4.54
C LEU A 688 30.83 -56.11 5.05
N GLU A 689 31.11 -54.82 5.24
CA GLU A 689 30.09 -53.84 5.64
C GLU A 689 28.97 -53.73 4.59
N LYS A 690 29.34 -53.72 3.31
CA LYS A 690 28.38 -53.67 2.21
C LYS A 690 27.51 -54.94 2.16
N GLU A 691 28.12 -56.11 2.29
CA GLU A 691 27.40 -57.39 2.27
C GLU A 691 26.43 -57.53 3.46
N ILE A 692 26.84 -57.07 4.64
CA ILE A 692 25.99 -57.05 5.85
C ILE A 692 24.79 -56.13 5.62
N ARG A 693 24.99 -54.94 5.05
CA ARG A 693 23.90 -53.99 4.77
C ARG A 693 22.88 -54.54 3.78
N GLU A 694 23.33 -55.14 2.69
CA GLU A 694 22.43 -55.71 1.67
C GLU A 694 21.57 -56.84 2.25
N ARG A 695 22.14 -57.70 3.10
CA ARG A 695 21.40 -58.79 3.75
C ARG A 695 20.42 -58.30 4.81
N ILE A 696 20.76 -57.26 5.58
CA ILE A 696 19.83 -56.65 6.55
C ILE A 696 18.62 -56.05 5.83
N VAL A 697 18.85 -55.34 4.71
CA VAL A 697 17.77 -54.75 3.90
C VAL A 697 16.85 -55.82 3.29
N ALA A 698 17.39 -56.99 2.95
CA ALA A 698 16.59 -58.09 2.41
C ALA A 698 15.69 -58.78 3.46
N VAL A 699 16.03 -58.68 4.75
CA VAL A 699 15.31 -59.37 5.85
C VAL A 699 14.32 -58.44 6.57
N ILE A 700 14.58 -57.14 6.62
CA ILE A 700 13.69 -56.18 7.28
C ILE A 700 12.49 -55.87 6.39
N ASP A 701 11.31 -56.35 6.80
CA ASP A 701 10.04 -55.94 6.20
C ASP A 701 9.62 -54.55 6.72
N SER A 702 9.82 -53.53 5.88
CA SER A 702 9.53 -52.13 6.24
C SER A 702 8.05 -51.84 6.47
N GLU A 703 7.14 -52.67 5.93
CA GLU A 703 5.68 -52.46 6.06
C GLU A 703 5.15 -52.89 7.44
N GLU A 704 5.70 -53.96 8.01
CA GLU A 704 5.31 -54.40 9.36
C GLU A 704 5.83 -53.43 10.44
N LEU A 705 7.04 -52.91 10.25
CA LEU A 705 7.64 -51.89 11.13
C LEU A 705 6.85 -50.58 11.08
N LYS A 706 6.42 -50.14 9.88
CA LYS A 706 5.57 -48.96 9.72
C LYS A 706 4.22 -49.10 10.42
N LYS A 707 3.54 -50.24 10.28
CA LYS A 707 2.26 -50.48 10.97
C LYS A 707 2.39 -50.43 12.49
N LYS A 708 3.48 -51.00 13.04
CA LYS A 708 3.78 -50.93 14.48
C LYS A 708 4.04 -49.49 14.92
N LEU A 709 4.77 -48.71 14.10
CA LEU A 709 5.05 -47.29 14.38
C LEU A 709 3.82 -46.38 14.26
N GLU A 710 2.92 -46.66 13.31
CA GLU A 710 1.68 -45.90 13.11
C GLU A 710 0.68 -46.12 14.24
N SER A 711 0.60 -47.34 14.80
CA SER A 711 -0.24 -47.62 15.98
C SER A 711 0.14 -46.78 17.21
N LEU A 712 1.36 -46.26 17.26
CA LEU A 712 1.86 -45.39 18.33
C LEU A 712 1.53 -43.90 18.11
N THR A 713 0.79 -43.47 17.07
CA THR A 713 0.61 -42.04 16.73
C THR A 713 -0.82 -41.48 16.69
N VAL A 714 -1.85 -42.17 17.21
CA VAL A 714 -3.23 -41.64 17.20
C VAL A 714 -3.68 -41.06 18.55
N ASP A 715 -3.83 -39.72 18.66
CA ASP A 715 -5.07 -39.01 19.06
C ASP A 715 -4.86 -37.47 19.18
N PRO A 716 -5.53 -36.61 18.38
CA PRO A 716 -5.44 -35.14 18.50
C PRO A 716 -6.67 -34.47 19.15
N GLN A 717 -7.46 -35.19 19.96
CA GLN A 717 -8.63 -34.63 20.66
C GLN A 717 -8.47 -34.63 22.18
N LEU A 718 -7.61 -33.76 22.74
CA LEU A 718 -7.57 -33.53 24.21
C LEU A 718 -6.89 -32.20 24.57
N HIS A 719 -7.37 -31.07 24.03
CA HIS A 719 -7.13 -29.75 24.64
C HIS A 719 -8.35 -28.84 24.46
N ALA A 720 -9.39 -29.13 25.24
CA ALA A 720 -10.37 -28.14 25.66
C ALA A 720 -10.48 -28.23 27.17
N SER A 721 -9.92 -27.25 27.90
CA SER A 721 -10.16 -27.09 29.33
C SER A 721 -10.77 -25.71 29.60
N PRO A 722 -11.76 -25.60 30.51
CA PRO A 722 -12.53 -24.39 30.74
C PRO A 722 -11.86 -23.46 31.76
N LEU A 723 -12.15 -22.16 31.62
CA LEU A 723 -11.84 -21.12 32.60
C LEU A 723 -12.57 -21.40 33.93
N VAL A 724 -11.82 -21.52 35.02
CA VAL A 724 -12.34 -21.42 36.38
C VAL A 724 -11.52 -20.39 37.16
N ASP A 725 -12.22 -19.31 37.48
CA ASP A 725 -12.28 -18.57 38.74
C ASP A 725 -11.17 -18.81 39.79
N ASN A 726 -10.52 -17.73 40.21
CA ASN A 726 -9.96 -17.60 41.56
C ASN A 726 -9.80 -16.12 41.91
N GLY A 727 -10.75 -15.64 42.72
CA GLY A 727 -10.60 -14.42 43.50
C GLY A 727 -9.87 -14.66 44.83
N ARG A 728 -9.26 -13.55 45.30
CA ARG A 728 -8.81 -13.20 46.66
C ARG A 728 -7.54 -13.86 47.22
N GLY A 729 -6.61 -12.97 47.56
CA GLY A 729 -5.39 -13.13 48.33
C GLY A 729 -4.57 -11.86 48.18
#